data_AF-A0ABD3PK66-F1
#
_entry.id   AF-A0ABD3PK66-F1
#
_cell.length_a   1.000
_cell.length_b   1.000
_cell.length_c   1.000
_cell.angle_alpha   90.00
_cell.angle_beta   90.00
_cell.angle_gamma   90.00
#
_symmetry.space_group_name_H-M   'P 1'
#
loop_
_entity.id
_entity.type
_entity.pdbx_description
1 polymer ?
#
loop_
_entity_poly.entity_id
_entity_poly.type
_entity_poly.pdbx_seq_one_letter_code
_entity_poly.pdbx_strand_id
1 'polypeptide(L)'
;MSSNGKELYEFDNGIFVAHQQIDERVFEPFGVCKVLPPDSIVVNVTVEEDAIFVDEPPEHDPPKPTWRSIDDPEEMQEWLRRRNKRHLNQMYAEERPPTRVEFQKILAEHGTSEVAIGILEGTLDPSTLGLDENAVKFIRGLARRQDEQPLTTPRQMSTEEFREAMKVTHEDTSSSASGLHYTLWKAVAEDEELSKTHAIMISLPFMYGFVCNRWRKIIDCMLEKKPGVRKIHIMRIICLFEADFNTLLKWMFNQHIMPNAEKSGLSPDQWGGRNNRSAPACALRKLLAWEYARFTKTVLASFLADLQSNFDCILPDMSSIFLMKKGMPPWQPLTGAELLTMHYGLCHGIELVDVTGEISSRRVDDAYVDDTDTYATAPNTNTAEEAVSNLEEHSQIWTILVAVTGQLLAFHKCMWQILVWIAVAGEYLMASDRNVAGELWLRDSRGKHHKIERKPVTQPNPGLGFLLCPTADQKFEYEKRLKQAQDIAQRVSKCTLPARDAWIGLKTRVIPKICYPFGLTRFSTKQLKKIGTVINNVFVQKIGFNRNTPRVMLYAPAEFGGMDLPCMETIQDQKGITLILRQLQWGKENAQDIKIVISQAQLDSGLTEPILQDTKTWTPYIEEGLIRHIRERLAYLDGSIAIEDVWCPSLQREGDTSIMQSLSRLPGVTKGELKKANLCRKWMRVITLAELASIDGKYIPANRFNGQWRATSNLRWPRQPPPTKTMWDVFRRLIKRAYCSRYKQTPLRSNVRLDNALGGWFSTKRHVQYKEYRTRVKLFQRTSEGFHRFVEQENTNYFIDDGVCDTLPLAAHPAESTTTLRNNLQAINHYTVADLPAPTADDLPELSEDETDHIYRATNIIAASDSSVDPISGEATFNWRITTYDKRGLISKSSFVNSNPMYMNSYRGEMAGIQDLVEWIHSTELRKKVLKIVCDNESCVKSINRQGFSLVDLDKAESDLIRDITIKLKDFDDVTVEWVKGHQDDNIAYDDLPI
;
A
#
# COMPACT_ATOMS: atom_id res chain seq x y z
N MET A 1 35.71 16.72 -20.41
CA MET A 1 35.43 17.66 -19.30
C MET A 1 33.99 18.15 -19.37
N SER A 2 33.32 18.31 -18.22
CA SER A 2 31.99 18.91 -18.09
C SER A 2 32.00 20.41 -18.41
N SER A 3 30.84 21.00 -18.74
CA SER A 3 30.74 22.44 -19.05
C SER A 3 31.09 23.37 -17.88
N ASN A 4 30.92 22.90 -16.65
CA ASN A 4 31.31 23.65 -15.44
C ASN A 4 32.80 23.52 -15.09
N GLY A 5 33.57 22.72 -15.86
CA GLY A 5 35.00 22.51 -15.66
C GLY A 5 35.38 21.66 -14.43
N LYS A 6 34.40 21.16 -13.66
CA LYS A 6 34.66 20.49 -12.38
C LYS A 6 34.81 18.97 -12.46
N GLU A 7 34.46 18.38 -13.59
CA GLU A 7 34.52 16.93 -13.78
C GLU A 7 35.19 16.58 -15.11
N LEU A 8 36.10 15.61 -15.04
CA LEU A 8 36.76 14.99 -16.18
C LEU A 8 36.24 13.56 -16.33
N TYR A 9 36.10 13.09 -17.56
CA TYR A 9 35.59 11.75 -17.85
C TYR A 9 36.54 11.04 -18.80
N GLU A 10 37.17 9.98 -18.32
CA GLU A 10 38.05 9.11 -19.08
C GLU A 10 37.24 7.92 -19.61
N PHE A 11 37.35 7.60 -20.90
CA PHE A 11 36.76 6.37 -21.44
C PHE A 11 37.81 5.26 -21.46
N ASP A 12 37.73 4.36 -20.49
CA ASP A 12 38.63 3.22 -20.36
C ASP A 12 37.86 1.90 -20.26
N ASN A 13 38.37 0.87 -20.94
CA ASN A 13 37.83 -0.49 -20.93
C ASN A 13 36.30 -0.56 -21.15
N GLY A 14 35.75 0.31 -21.99
CA GLY A 14 34.32 0.29 -22.34
C GLY A 14 33.39 0.92 -21.30
N ILE A 15 33.91 1.63 -20.30
CA ILE A 15 33.17 2.42 -19.32
C ILE A 15 33.74 3.85 -19.25
N PHE A 16 33.01 4.80 -18.65
CA PHE A 16 33.59 6.10 -18.31
C PHE A 16 34.00 6.13 -16.84
N VAL A 17 35.25 6.44 -16.54
CA VAL A 17 35.72 6.79 -15.19
C VAL A 17 35.55 8.30 -15.05
N ALA A 18 34.90 8.72 -13.96
CA ALA A 18 34.71 10.12 -13.63
C ALA A 18 35.78 10.56 -12.63
N HIS A 19 36.40 11.68 -12.93
CA HIS A 19 37.41 12.33 -12.11
C HIS A 19 36.89 13.70 -11.68
N GLN A 20 37.10 14.06 -10.43
CA GLN A 20 36.65 15.33 -9.87
C GLN A 20 37.83 16.27 -9.76
N GLN A 21 37.58 17.56 -9.93
CA GLN A 21 38.56 18.58 -9.67
C GLN A 21 38.84 18.68 -8.16
N ILE A 22 40.10 18.51 -7.76
CA ILE A 22 40.57 18.72 -6.38
C ILE A 22 41.36 20.02 -6.24
N ASP A 23 41.96 20.50 -7.32
CA ASP A 23 42.66 21.78 -7.41
C ASP A 23 42.49 22.36 -8.84
N GLU A 24 42.87 23.62 -9.09
CA GLU A 24 42.55 24.37 -10.33
C GLU A 24 42.75 23.57 -11.63
N ARG A 25 43.75 22.69 -11.70
CA ARG A 25 43.99 21.82 -12.86
C ARG A 25 44.08 20.33 -12.53
N VAL A 26 43.92 19.94 -11.27
CA VAL A 26 44.18 18.57 -10.81
C VAL A 26 42.88 17.80 -10.60
N PHE A 27 42.80 16.59 -11.17
CA PHE A 27 41.64 15.73 -11.10
C PHE A 27 42.00 14.35 -10.52
N GLU A 28 41.14 13.83 -9.65
CA GLU A 28 41.27 12.49 -9.05
C GLU A 28 40.05 11.61 -9.38
N PRO A 29 40.22 10.28 -9.54
CA PRO A 29 39.11 9.37 -9.81
C PRO A 29 38.14 9.28 -8.62
N PHE A 30 36.84 9.52 -8.87
CA PHE A 30 35.81 9.44 -7.82
C PHE A 30 34.67 8.46 -8.13
N GLY A 31 34.61 7.89 -9.34
CA GLY A 31 33.59 6.88 -9.64
C GLY A 31 33.50 6.50 -11.11
N VAL A 32 32.49 5.72 -11.45
CA VAL A 32 32.19 5.32 -12.83
C VAL A 32 30.94 6.05 -13.31
N CYS A 33 31.05 6.75 -14.43
CA CYS A 33 29.95 7.41 -15.10
C CYS A 33 29.33 6.49 -16.16
N LYS A 34 28.01 6.29 -16.09
CA LYS A 34 27.28 5.51 -17.10
C LYS A 34 26.76 6.35 -18.26
N VAL A 35 26.71 7.67 -18.13
CA VAL A 35 26.21 8.53 -19.20
C VAL A 35 27.04 9.80 -19.20
N LEU A 36 27.90 9.94 -20.20
CA LEU A 36 28.65 11.16 -20.40
C LEU A 36 27.68 12.36 -20.53
N PRO A 37 27.86 13.46 -19.78
CA PRO A 37 27.02 14.65 -19.90
C PRO A 37 26.95 15.15 -21.35
N PRO A 38 25.77 15.55 -21.88
CA PRO A 38 25.61 15.92 -23.30
C PRO A 38 26.46 17.11 -23.75
N ASP A 39 26.84 17.95 -22.80
CA ASP A 39 27.64 19.16 -22.88
C ASP A 39 29.13 18.90 -22.67
N SER A 40 29.55 17.64 -22.52
CA SER A 40 30.96 17.30 -22.34
C SER A 40 31.79 17.63 -23.57
N ILE A 41 32.98 18.16 -23.33
CA ILE A 41 33.99 18.47 -24.35
C ILE A 41 35.21 17.57 -24.19
N VAL A 42 35.95 17.37 -25.28
CA VAL A 42 37.24 16.68 -25.26
C VAL A 42 38.31 17.70 -24.89
N VAL A 43 39.15 17.35 -23.92
CA VAL A 43 40.29 18.16 -23.45
C VAL A 43 41.54 17.31 -23.49
N ASN A 44 42.70 17.95 -23.67
CA ASN A 44 43.98 17.27 -23.52
C ASN A 44 44.34 17.22 -22.03
N VAL A 45 45.00 16.14 -21.64
CA VAL A 45 45.42 15.92 -20.26
C VAL A 45 46.86 15.45 -20.22
N THR A 46 47.58 15.91 -19.20
CA THR A 46 48.89 15.39 -18.81
C THR A 46 48.70 14.53 -17.56
N VAL A 47 49.23 13.31 -17.55
CA VAL A 47 49.14 12.41 -16.40
C VAL A 47 50.52 12.31 -15.76
N GLU A 48 50.65 12.76 -14.51
CA GLU A 48 51.88 12.62 -13.72
C GLU A 48 51.58 11.80 -12.47
N GLU A 49 52.33 10.71 -12.27
CA GLU A 49 52.05 9.69 -11.25
C GLU A 49 50.59 9.17 -11.34
N ASP A 50 49.72 9.63 -10.45
CA ASP A 50 48.29 9.30 -10.36
C ASP A 50 47.35 10.52 -10.49
N ALA A 51 47.90 11.71 -10.74
CA ALA A 51 47.15 12.95 -10.87
C ALA A 51 46.94 13.32 -12.34
N ILE A 52 45.70 13.66 -12.70
CA ILE A 52 45.36 14.09 -14.06
C ILE A 52 45.32 15.62 -14.11
N PHE A 53 46.21 16.20 -14.92
CA PHE A 53 46.28 17.63 -15.18
C PHE A 53 45.54 17.95 -16.48
N VAL A 54 44.56 18.85 -16.44
CA VAL A 54 43.87 19.30 -17.66
C VAL A 54 44.62 20.47 -18.28
N ASP A 55 45.00 20.33 -19.56
CA ASP A 55 45.64 21.39 -20.34
C ASP A 55 44.63 22.52 -20.63
N GLU A 56 45.10 23.72 -20.97
CA GLU A 56 44.20 24.86 -21.24
C GLU A 56 43.16 24.53 -22.31
N PRO A 57 41.85 24.72 -22.02
CA PRO A 57 40.81 24.39 -22.97
C PRO A 57 40.92 25.31 -24.20
N PRO A 58 40.70 24.79 -25.42
CA PRO A 58 40.86 25.58 -26.65
C PRO A 58 39.94 26.80 -26.63
N GLU A 59 40.48 27.98 -26.95
CA GLU A 59 39.79 29.28 -26.83
C GLU A 59 38.50 29.38 -27.67
N HIS A 60 38.36 28.59 -28.75
CA HIS A 60 37.19 28.58 -29.64
C HIS A 60 36.73 27.16 -30.03
N ASP A 61 35.43 26.90 -29.86
CA ASP A 61 34.65 25.71 -30.26
C ASP A 61 35.29 24.35 -29.92
N PRO A 62 35.30 23.95 -28.64
CA PRO A 62 35.99 22.75 -28.19
C PRO A 62 35.41 21.46 -28.81
N PRO A 63 36.25 20.48 -29.20
CA PRO A 63 35.83 19.28 -29.88
C PRO A 63 34.87 18.44 -29.02
N LYS A 64 33.78 17.97 -29.64
CA LYS A 64 32.80 17.11 -28.98
C LYS A 64 33.20 15.64 -29.06
N PRO A 65 32.81 14.80 -28.07
CA PRO A 65 32.99 13.36 -28.12
C PRO A 65 32.35 12.75 -29.37
N THR A 66 33.11 11.96 -30.13
CA THR A 66 32.62 11.22 -31.30
C THR A 66 32.42 9.75 -30.95
N TRP A 67 31.51 9.08 -31.67
CA TRP A 67 31.23 7.65 -31.49
C TRP A 67 31.81 6.85 -32.67
N ARG A 68 32.49 5.75 -32.37
CA ARG A 68 32.93 4.76 -33.35
C ARG A 68 31.97 3.57 -33.36
N SER A 69 31.43 3.23 -34.53
CA SER A 69 30.71 1.96 -34.72
C SER A 69 31.70 0.82 -34.86
N ILE A 70 31.39 -0.30 -34.22
CA ILE A 70 32.18 -1.54 -34.30
C ILE A 70 31.23 -2.61 -34.81
N ASP A 71 31.45 -3.02 -36.07
CA ASP A 71 30.63 -4.01 -36.75
C ASP A 71 31.40 -5.33 -36.97
N ASP A 72 32.73 -5.31 -36.74
CA ASP A 72 33.57 -6.51 -36.77
C ASP A 72 33.31 -7.40 -35.54
N PRO A 73 32.97 -8.69 -35.72
CA PRO A 73 32.63 -9.58 -34.61
C PRO A 73 33.77 -9.80 -33.60
N GLU A 74 35.02 -9.87 -34.05
CA GLU A 74 36.18 -10.14 -33.18
C GLU A 74 36.49 -8.91 -32.31
N GLU A 75 36.53 -7.72 -32.93
CA GLU A 75 36.71 -6.45 -32.22
C GLU A 75 35.54 -6.22 -31.24
N MET A 76 34.31 -6.51 -31.66
CA MET A 76 33.15 -6.41 -30.78
C MET A 76 33.28 -7.34 -29.57
N GLN A 77 33.65 -8.61 -29.77
CA GLN A 77 33.83 -9.57 -28.69
C GLN A 77 34.92 -9.12 -27.71
N GLU A 78 36.04 -8.59 -28.22
CA GLU A 78 37.14 -8.11 -27.38
C GLU A 78 36.70 -6.93 -26.50
N TRP A 79 36.02 -5.92 -27.08
CA TRP A 79 35.49 -4.80 -26.32
C TRP A 79 34.46 -5.24 -25.27
N LEU A 80 33.58 -6.18 -25.62
CA LEU A 80 32.61 -6.73 -24.68
C LEU A 80 33.29 -7.44 -23.51
N ARG A 81 34.34 -8.24 -23.76
CA ARG A 81 35.11 -8.92 -22.71
C ARG A 81 35.81 -7.92 -21.79
N ARG A 82 36.49 -6.91 -22.34
CA ARG A 82 37.16 -5.86 -21.55
C ARG A 82 36.17 -5.14 -20.66
N ARG A 83 35.05 -4.71 -21.24
CA ARG A 83 33.98 -4.02 -20.51
C ARG A 83 33.37 -4.87 -19.43
N ASN A 84 32.97 -6.10 -19.74
CA ASN A 84 32.32 -6.97 -18.76
C ASN A 84 33.29 -7.31 -17.62
N LYS A 85 34.57 -7.56 -17.91
CA LYS A 85 35.59 -7.79 -16.87
C LYS A 85 35.73 -6.56 -15.95
N ARG A 86 35.89 -5.35 -16.50
CA ARG A 86 36.01 -4.13 -15.69
C ARG A 86 34.75 -3.80 -14.90
N HIS A 87 33.57 -4.03 -15.50
CA HIS A 87 32.26 -3.77 -14.91
C HIS A 87 31.96 -4.73 -13.76
N LEU A 88 32.17 -6.05 -13.94
CA LEU A 88 31.95 -7.05 -12.89
C LEU A 88 33.00 -6.95 -11.76
N ASN A 89 34.21 -6.46 -12.05
CA ASN A 89 35.25 -6.19 -11.04
C ASN A 89 35.15 -4.81 -10.39
N GLN A 90 34.10 -4.03 -10.67
CA GLN A 90 33.94 -2.66 -10.13
C GLN A 90 34.05 -2.61 -8.61
N MET A 91 33.65 -3.68 -7.92
CA MET A 91 33.71 -3.80 -6.47
C MET A 91 35.12 -3.67 -5.90
N TYR A 92 36.03 -4.49 -6.43
CA TYR A 92 37.43 -4.52 -6.02
C TYR A 92 38.19 -3.32 -6.56
N ALA A 93 37.92 -2.92 -7.80
CA ALA A 93 38.58 -1.77 -8.42
C ALA A 93 38.24 -0.44 -7.73
N GLU A 94 37.11 -0.36 -7.03
CA GLU A 94 36.66 0.84 -6.32
C GLU A 94 36.89 0.76 -4.79
N GLU A 95 37.52 -0.30 -4.28
CA GLU A 95 37.84 -0.49 -2.85
C GLU A 95 36.63 -0.24 -1.93
N ARG A 96 35.47 -0.75 -2.34
CA ARG A 96 34.23 -0.59 -1.58
C ARG A 96 34.29 -1.37 -0.26
N PRO A 97 33.49 -1.02 0.77
CA PRO A 97 33.71 -1.49 2.13
C PRO A 97 33.96 -3.00 2.29
N PRO A 98 33.17 -3.93 1.69
CA PRO A 98 33.43 -5.37 1.81
C PRO A 98 34.76 -5.85 1.23
N THR A 99 35.39 -5.08 0.34
CA THR A 99 36.67 -5.44 -0.28
C THR A 99 37.88 -4.98 0.52
N ARG A 100 37.66 -4.20 1.59
CA ARG A 100 38.71 -3.68 2.46
C ARG A 100 39.15 -4.71 3.50
N VAL A 101 40.30 -4.46 4.12
CA VAL A 101 40.98 -5.41 5.03
C VAL A 101 40.11 -5.75 6.25
N GLU A 102 39.30 -4.82 6.73
CA GLU A 102 38.46 -4.99 7.92
C GLU A 102 37.39 -6.07 7.72
N PHE A 103 36.90 -6.26 6.48
CA PHE A 103 35.89 -7.26 6.14
C PHE A 103 36.48 -8.63 5.78
N GLN A 104 37.80 -8.74 5.56
CA GLN A 104 38.42 -10.00 5.11
C GLN A 104 38.17 -11.17 6.05
N LYS A 105 38.19 -10.93 7.37
CA LYS A 105 37.93 -11.99 8.36
C LYS A 105 36.49 -12.50 8.31
N ILE A 106 35.54 -11.61 8.03
CA ILE A 106 34.11 -11.94 7.90
C ILE A 106 33.88 -12.72 6.60
N LEU A 107 34.54 -12.31 5.51
CA LEU A 107 34.29 -12.83 4.17
C LEU A 107 35.16 -14.02 3.76
N ALA A 108 36.14 -14.38 4.59
CA ALA A 108 36.98 -15.54 4.38
C ALA A 108 36.14 -16.81 4.20
N GLU A 109 36.71 -17.77 3.46
CA GLU A 109 36.07 -19.06 3.18
C GLU A 109 34.67 -18.90 2.55
N HIS A 110 34.53 -17.96 1.62
CA HIS A 110 33.27 -17.66 0.93
C HIS A 110 32.12 -17.23 1.86
N GLY A 111 32.45 -16.53 2.95
CA GLY A 111 31.51 -16.09 3.98
C GLY A 111 31.16 -17.18 5.00
N THR A 112 31.95 -18.26 5.09
CA THR A 112 31.75 -19.37 6.03
C THR A 112 32.79 -19.45 7.15
N SER A 113 33.60 -18.42 7.31
CA SER A 113 34.61 -18.37 8.35
C SER A 113 34.02 -18.52 9.77
N GLU A 114 34.85 -18.95 10.72
CA GLU A 114 34.46 -19.00 12.14
C GLU A 114 33.97 -17.64 12.66
N VAL A 115 34.49 -16.54 12.09
CA VAL A 115 34.04 -15.18 12.42
C VAL A 115 32.62 -14.93 11.94
N ALA A 116 32.30 -15.30 10.69
CA ALA A 116 30.93 -15.16 10.15
C ALA A 116 29.93 -16.03 10.92
N ILE A 117 30.30 -17.27 11.22
CA ILE A 117 29.48 -18.19 12.01
C ILE A 117 29.28 -17.62 13.43
N GLY A 118 30.34 -17.15 14.08
CA GLY A 118 30.26 -16.54 15.41
C GLY A 118 29.38 -15.29 15.44
N ILE A 119 29.36 -14.48 14.37
CA ILE A 119 28.42 -13.36 14.20
C ILE A 119 26.97 -13.89 14.10
N LEU A 120 26.72 -14.89 13.26
CA LEU A 120 25.39 -15.47 13.07
C LEU A 120 24.85 -16.15 14.34
N GLU A 121 25.72 -16.72 15.17
CA GLU A 121 25.38 -17.34 16.45
C GLU A 121 25.31 -16.32 17.60
N GLY A 122 25.75 -15.08 17.37
CA GLY A 122 25.81 -14.03 18.39
C GLY A 122 26.91 -14.25 19.43
N THR A 123 27.89 -15.11 19.16
CA THR A 123 29.02 -15.43 20.06
C THR A 123 30.22 -14.48 19.87
N LEU A 124 30.28 -13.76 18.74
CA LEU A 124 31.31 -12.77 18.43
C LEU A 124 30.76 -11.34 18.45
N ASP A 125 31.46 -10.41 19.12
CA ASP A 125 31.11 -8.98 19.08
C ASP A 125 31.79 -8.28 17.88
N PRO A 126 31.03 -7.75 16.90
CA PRO A 126 31.59 -7.11 15.72
C PRO A 126 32.40 -5.83 16.01
N SER A 127 32.26 -5.23 17.20
CA SER A 127 33.05 -4.06 17.60
C SER A 127 34.55 -4.34 17.63
N THR A 128 34.94 -5.61 17.80
CA THR A 128 36.33 -6.08 17.83
C THR A 128 37.01 -6.14 16.46
N LEU A 129 36.25 -5.93 15.37
CA LEU A 129 36.71 -6.11 13.99
C LEU A 129 37.25 -4.81 13.34
N GLY A 130 37.26 -3.69 14.08
CA GLY A 130 37.76 -2.40 13.56
C GLY A 130 36.86 -1.75 12.51
N LEU A 131 35.58 -2.15 12.47
CA LEU A 131 34.56 -1.57 11.58
C LEU A 131 34.05 -0.23 12.10
N ASP A 132 33.49 0.61 11.22
CA ASP A 132 32.77 1.82 11.64
C ASP A 132 31.49 1.49 12.43
N GLU A 133 30.99 2.46 13.22
CA GLU A 133 29.87 2.23 14.14
C GLU A 133 28.60 1.69 13.45
N ASN A 134 28.30 2.16 12.24
CA ASN A 134 27.12 1.75 11.50
C ASN A 134 27.31 0.36 10.86
N ALA A 135 28.51 0.05 10.37
CA ALA A 135 28.87 -1.30 9.96
C ALA A 135 28.82 -2.28 11.14
N VAL A 136 29.31 -1.91 12.33
CA VAL A 136 29.19 -2.73 13.54
C VAL A 136 27.72 -3.02 13.86
N LYS A 137 26.85 -2.00 13.83
CA LYS A 137 25.40 -2.15 14.05
C LYS A 137 24.78 -3.10 13.02
N PHE A 138 25.14 -2.94 11.75
CA PHE A 138 24.67 -3.81 10.67
C PHE A 138 25.09 -5.26 10.86
N ILE A 139 26.39 -5.51 11.03
CA ILE A 139 26.94 -6.86 11.21
C ILE A 139 26.37 -7.53 12.46
N ARG A 140 26.18 -6.77 13.54
CA ARG A 140 25.50 -7.28 14.76
C ARG A 140 24.06 -7.71 14.48
N GLY A 141 23.37 -7.01 13.59
CA GLY A 141 22.02 -7.36 13.13
C GLY A 141 21.94 -8.67 12.34
N LEU A 142 23.08 -9.21 11.86
CA LEU A 142 23.12 -10.49 11.15
C LEU A 142 22.93 -11.69 12.09
N ALA A 143 23.12 -11.56 13.40
CA ALA A 143 22.90 -12.62 14.37
C ALA A 143 21.48 -13.23 14.25
N ARG A 144 21.38 -14.56 14.16
CA ARG A 144 20.12 -15.29 14.00
C ARG A 144 19.24 -15.07 15.21
N ARG A 145 18.01 -14.64 14.95
CA ARG A 145 16.95 -14.52 15.96
C ARG A 145 16.41 -15.90 16.35
N GLN A 146 15.69 -15.95 17.47
CA GLN A 146 15.13 -17.20 18.00
C GLN A 146 14.20 -17.90 17.00
N ASP A 147 13.47 -17.15 16.17
CA ASP A 147 12.59 -17.66 15.10
C ASP A 147 13.36 -18.12 13.85
N GLU A 148 14.62 -17.74 13.70
CA GLU A 148 15.49 -18.09 12.58
C GLU A 148 16.35 -19.34 12.86
N GLN A 149 16.65 -19.62 14.13
CA GLN A 149 17.43 -20.79 14.55
C GLN A 149 16.81 -22.15 14.15
N PRO A 150 15.49 -22.38 14.19
CA PRO A 150 14.89 -23.67 13.83
C PRO A 150 14.58 -23.81 12.33
N LEU A 151 15.00 -22.88 11.47
CA LEU A 151 14.67 -22.90 10.04
C LEU A 151 15.24 -24.16 9.38
N THR A 152 14.42 -24.79 8.54
CA THR A 152 14.77 -26.05 7.88
C THR A 152 15.75 -25.81 6.75
N THR A 153 16.83 -26.59 6.76
CA THR A 153 17.86 -26.56 5.72
C THR A 153 17.54 -27.57 4.62
N PRO A 154 17.43 -27.15 3.34
CA PRO A 154 17.16 -28.07 2.25
C PRO A 154 18.28 -29.11 2.13
N ARG A 155 17.92 -30.39 2.05
CA ARG A 155 18.88 -31.51 1.95
C ARG A 155 19.01 -32.03 0.52
N GLN A 156 17.91 -32.45 -0.11
CA GLN A 156 17.96 -33.06 -1.44
C GLN A 156 16.60 -32.89 -2.14
N MET A 157 16.61 -32.63 -3.44
CA MET A 157 15.41 -32.63 -4.27
C MET A 157 14.88 -34.06 -4.43
N SER A 158 13.59 -34.27 -4.23
CA SER A 158 12.92 -35.54 -4.50
C SER A 158 12.66 -35.72 -6.01
N THR A 159 12.41 -36.96 -6.43
CA THR A 159 12.08 -37.28 -7.83
C THR A 159 10.86 -36.50 -8.30
N GLU A 160 9.80 -36.42 -7.48
CA GLU A 160 8.56 -35.72 -7.85
C GLU A 160 8.78 -34.21 -7.98
N GLU A 161 9.55 -33.61 -7.07
CA GLU A 161 9.90 -32.20 -7.17
C GLU A 161 10.71 -31.89 -8.42
N PHE A 162 11.64 -32.78 -8.82
CA PHE A 162 12.39 -32.63 -10.06
C PHE A 162 11.45 -32.65 -11.27
N ARG A 163 10.54 -33.63 -11.33
CA ARG A 163 9.58 -33.77 -12.44
C ARG A 163 8.70 -32.53 -12.57
N GLU A 164 8.11 -32.08 -11.48
CA GLU A 164 7.25 -30.89 -11.47
C GLU A 164 8.04 -29.60 -11.79
N ALA A 165 9.26 -29.46 -11.27
CA ALA A 165 10.10 -28.28 -11.58
C ALA A 165 10.44 -28.17 -13.07
N MET A 166 10.72 -29.30 -13.74
CA MET A 166 10.99 -29.33 -15.18
C MET A 166 9.73 -29.08 -16.02
N LYS A 167 8.58 -29.63 -15.59
CA LYS A 167 7.29 -29.49 -16.27
C LYS A 167 6.80 -28.04 -16.34
N VAL A 168 6.95 -27.29 -15.26
CA VAL A 168 6.48 -25.89 -15.14
C VAL A 168 7.25 -24.93 -16.05
N THR A 169 8.50 -25.21 -16.41
CA THR A 169 9.30 -24.30 -17.24
C THR A 169 8.93 -24.37 -18.72
N HIS A 170 8.87 -23.25 -19.43
CA HIS A 170 8.59 -23.26 -20.88
C HIS A 170 9.77 -23.81 -21.69
N GLU A 171 9.50 -24.63 -22.70
CA GLU A 171 10.53 -25.32 -23.50
C GLU A 171 11.41 -24.38 -24.33
N ASP A 172 10.87 -23.23 -24.74
CA ASP A 172 11.54 -22.20 -25.52
C ASP A 172 12.44 -21.29 -24.66
N THR A 173 12.55 -21.55 -23.36
CA THR A 173 13.46 -20.82 -22.47
C THR A 173 14.92 -21.08 -22.86
N SER A 174 15.64 -20.05 -23.28
CA SER A 174 17.07 -20.14 -23.60
C SER A 174 17.92 -20.57 -22.39
N SER A 175 18.94 -21.40 -22.63
CA SER A 175 19.89 -21.92 -21.64
C SER A 175 21.35 -21.72 -22.07
N SER A 176 22.30 -22.14 -21.22
CA SER A 176 23.75 -21.99 -21.44
C SER A 176 24.33 -22.82 -22.61
N ALA A 177 25.64 -22.67 -22.83
CA ALA A 177 26.43 -23.11 -23.99
C ALA A 177 26.56 -24.62 -24.21
N SER A 178 26.07 -25.45 -23.30
CA SER A 178 26.11 -26.91 -23.46
C SER A 178 25.18 -27.43 -24.57
N GLY A 179 24.19 -26.64 -24.99
CA GLY A 179 23.13 -27.07 -25.90
C GLY A 179 22.03 -27.92 -25.24
N LEU A 180 22.10 -28.15 -23.91
CA LEU A 180 21.07 -28.88 -23.17
C LEU A 180 19.88 -27.98 -22.80
N HIS A 181 18.96 -27.81 -23.76
CA HIS A 181 17.75 -27.01 -23.60
C HIS A 181 16.64 -27.76 -22.84
N TYR A 182 15.61 -27.01 -22.38
CA TYR A 182 14.56 -27.54 -21.50
C TYR A 182 13.76 -28.71 -22.10
N THR A 183 13.64 -28.84 -23.42
CA THR A 183 12.97 -29.99 -24.04
C THR A 183 13.61 -31.32 -23.65
N LEU A 184 14.95 -31.38 -23.58
CA LEU A 184 15.65 -32.59 -23.14
C LEU A 184 15.38 -32.89 -21.67
N TRP A 185 15.41 -31.86 -20.82
CA TRP A 185 15.13 -31.99 -19.40
C TRP A 185 13.67 -32.39 -19.11
N LYS A 186 12.73 -31.94 -19.93
CA LYS A 186 11.34 -32.40 -19.88
C LYS A 186 11.19 -33.84 -20.31
N ALA A 187 11.86 -34.27 -21.38
CA ALA A 187 11.87 -35.67 -21.78
C ALA A 187 12.46 -36.57 -20.67
N VAL A 188 13.53 -36.11 -20.01
CA VAL A 188 14.10 -36.77 -18.81
C VAL A 188 13.09 -36.81 -17.66
N ALA A 189 12.31 -35.75 -17.46
CA ALA A 189 11.29 -35.66 -16.44
C ALA A 189 10.07 -36.57 -16.68
N GLU A 190 9.87 -37.10 -17.89
CA GLU A 190 8.82 -38.10 -18.14
C GLU A 190 9.22 -39.49 -17.62
N ASP A 191 10.52 -39.82 -17.63
CA ASP A 191 11.06 -41.10 -17.18
C ASP A 191 11.41 -41.07 -15.67
N GLU A 192 10.88 -42.01 -14.90
CA GLU A 192 11.02 -42.03 -13.44
C GLU A 192 12.46 -42.32 -12.98
N GLU A 193 13.16 -43.24 -13.65
CA GLU A 193 14.51 -43.67 -13.27
C GLU A 193 15.54 -42.57 -13.58
N LEU A 194 15.41 -41.95 -14.76
CA LEU A 194 16.23 -40.79 -15.14
C LEU A 194 15.94 -39.60 -14.24
N SER A 195 14.67 -39.33 -13.92
CA SER A 195 14.29 -38.26 -12.99
C SER A 195 14.93 -38.45 -11.61
N LYS A 196 14.88 -39.67 -11.06
CA LYS A 196 15.49 -40.00 -9.77
C LYS A 196 17.00 -39.80 -9.80
N THR A 197 17.66 -40.30 -10.85
CA THR A 197 19.11 -40.16 -11.03
C THR A 197 19.50 -38.68 -11.11
N HIS A 198 18.80 -37.90 -11.92
CA HIS A 198 19.09 -36.48 -12.08
C HIS A 198 18.77 -35.66 -10.82
N ALA A 199 17.68 -35.93 -10.11
CA ALA A 199 17.34 -35.26 -8.85
C ALA A 199 18.46 -35.40 -7.81
N ILE A 200 19.06 -36.59 -7.70
CA ILE A 200 20.24 -36.83 -6.88
C ILE A 200 21.43 -36.02 -7.41
N MET A 201 21.78 -36.22 -8.69
CA MET A 201 22.98 -35.63 -9.28
C MET A 201 23.03 -34.11 -9.17
N ILE A 202 21.92 -33.42 -9.42
CA ILE A 202 21.88 -31.96 -9.35
C ILE A 202 21.91 -31.46 -7.90
N SER A 203 21.47 -32.26 -6.92
CA SER A 203 21.50 -31.91 -5.49
C SER A 203 22.91 -32.00 -4.89
N LEU A 204 23.75 -32.94 -5.36
CA LEU A 204 25.09 -33.20 -4.79
C LEU A 204 26.00 -31.94 -4.69
N PRO A 205 26.11 -31.08 -5.72
CA PRO A 205 26.90 -29.84 -5.66
C PRO A 205 26.56 -28.95 -4.47
N PHE A 206 25.26 -28.88 -4.13
CA PHE A 206 24.79 -28.11 -2.99
C PHE A 206 25.13 -28.90 -1.74
N MET A 207 24.71 -30.15 -1.61
CA MET A 207 24.96 -30.97 -0.40
C MET A 207 26.42 -31.05 0.06
N TYR A 208 27.36 -31.10 -0.89
CA TYR A 208 28.78 -31.36 -0.62
C TYR A 208 29.72 -30.19 -0.97
N GLY A 209 29.18 -29.03 -1.39
CA GLY A 209 29.98 -27.81 -1.60
C GLY A 209 30.96 -27.89 -2.77
N PHE A 210 30.51 -28.35 -3.94
CA PHE A 210 31.31 -28.32 -5.17
C PHE A 210 30.50 -27.76 -6.34
N VAL A 211 31.14 -27.49 -7.48
CA VAL A 211 30.47 -27.00 -8.69
C VAL A 211 30.78 -27.90 -9.89
N CYS A 212 29.75 -28.33 -10.61
CA CYS A 212 29.89 -29.10 -11.84
C CYS A 212 30.67 -28.31 -12.89
N ASN A 213 31.61 -28.95 -13.59
CA ASN A 213 32.43 -28.30 -14.63
C ASN A 213 31.59 -27.62 -15.73
N ARG A 214 30.42 -28.19 -16.06
CA ARG A 214 29.47 -27.60 -17.02
C ARG A 214 28.91 -26.26 -16.53
N TRP A 215 28.57 -26.13 -15.24
CA TRP A 215 28.02 -24.91 -14.65
C TRP A 215 29.04 -23.76 -14.53
N ARG A 216 30.35 -24.06 -14.67
CA ARG A 216 31.41 -23.03 -14.69
C ARG A 216 31.43 -22.19 -15.97
N LYS A 217 30.68 -22.60 -17.00
CA LYS A 217 30.54 -21.87 -18.27
C LYS A 217 29.12 -21.32 -18.39
N ILE A 218 29.03 -20.01 -18.59
CA ILE A 218 27.77 -19.28 -18.78
C ILE A 218 27.86 -18.45 -20.06
N ILE A 219 26.71 -18.11 -20.64
CA ILE A 219 26.62 -17.18 -21.77
C ILE A 219 26.24 -15.80 -21.23
N ASP A 220 27.08 -14.81 -21.49
CA ASP A 220 26.75 -13.40 -21.26
C ASP A 220 26.05 -12.81 -22.49
N CYS A 221 24.77 -12.51 -22.37
CA CYS A 221 24.00 -11.82 -23.39
C CYS A 221 23.98 -10.31 -23.12
N MET A 222 24.35 -9.52 -24.12
CA MET A 222 24.32 -8.06 -24.06
C MET A 222 23.03 -7.52 -24.64
N LEU A 223 22.18 -6.93 -23.80
CA LEU A 223 20.88 -6.38 -24.20
C LEU A 223 20.84 -4.85 -24.14
N GLU A 224 20.07 -4.25 -25.04
CA GLU A 224 19.77 -2.83 -25.03
C GLU A 224 18.97 -2.46 -23.76
N LYS A 225 19.54 -1.61 -22.90
CA LYS A 225 18.81 -1.08 -21.73
C LYS A 225 17.73 -0.08 -22.16
N LYS A 226 17.99 0.70 -23.21
CA LYS A 226 17.06 1.64 -23.83
C LYS A 226 16.91 1.27 -25.31
N PRO A 227 15.68 1.15 -25.84
CA PRO A 227 15.48 0.76 -27.23
C PRO A 227 16.23 1.66 -28.22
N GLY A 228 16.98 1.05 -29.14
CA GLY A 228 17.75 1.73 -30.17
C GLY A 228 19.07 2.32 -29.68
N VAL A 229 19.47 2.09 -28.42
CA VAL A 229 20.72 2.61 -27.86
C VAL A 229 21.72 1.48 -27.62
N ARG A 230 22.73 1.40 -28.48
CA ARG A 230 23.74 0.30 -28.52
C ARG A 230 25.14 0.72 -28.07
N LYS A 231 25.25 1.75 -27.22
CA LYS A 231 26.56 2.17 -26.71
C LYS A 231 27.02 1.20 -25.62
N ILE A 232 28.24 0.69 -25.72
CA ILE A 232 28.72 -0.44 -24.90
C ILE A 232 28.58 -0.23 -23.37
N HIS A 233 28.87 0.98 -22.90
CA HIS A 233 28.81 1.37 -21.48
C HIS A 233 27.39 1.37 -20.88
N ILE A 234 26.33 1.37 -21.69
CA ILE A 234 24.92 1.40 -21.26
C ILE A 234 24.11 0.14 -21.63
N MET A 235 24.79 -0.91 -22.09
CA MET A 235 24.18 -2.23 -22.29
C MET A 235 24.04 -2.99 -20.97
N ARG A 236 23.06 -3.89 -20.92
CA ARG A 236 22.79 -4.77 -19.77
C ARG A 236 23.33 -6.16 -20.05
N ILE A 237 24.07 -6.72 -19.09
CA ILE A 237 24.50 -8.12 -19.10
C ILE A 237 23.32 -8.95 -18.58
N ILE A 238 23.00 -10.05 -19.26
CA ILE A 238 22.13 -11.12 -18.76
C ILE A 238 22.92 -12.42 -18.88
N CYS A 239 23.14 -13.10 -17.76
CA CYS A 239 23.77 -14.40 -17.74
C CYS A 239 22.74 -15.50 -18.00
N LEU A 240 22.98 -16.36 -18.99
CA LEU A 240 22.21 -17.58 -19.19
C LEU A 240 22.91 -18.75 -18.50
N PHE A 241 22.24 -19.32 -17.50
CA PHE A 241 22.68 -20.50 -16.78
C PHE A 241 22.27 -21.79 -17.51
N GLU A 242 22.91 -22.89 -17.14
CA GLU A 242 22.47 -24.23 -17.52
C GLU A 242 21.06 -24.50 -16.99
N ALA A 243 20.23 -25.19 -17.77
CA ALA A 243 18.80 -25.33 -17.49
C ALA A 243 18.53 -26.05 -16.15
N ASP A 244 19.28 -27.10 -15.85
CA ASP A 244 19.23 -27.82 -14.58
C ASP A 244 19.68 -26.97 -13.40
N PHE A 245 20.79 -26.25 -13.53
CA PHE A 245 21.28 -25.35 -12.49
C PHE A 245 20.26 -24.24 -12.17
N ASN A 246 19.73 -23.59 -13.21
CA ASN A 246 18.71 -22.55 -13.07
C ASN A 246 17.41 -23.07 -12.43
N THR A 247 16.98 -24.28 -12.80
CA THR A 247 15.79 -24.92 -12.22
C THR A 247 16.00 -25.24 -10.75
N LEU A 248 17.18 -25.74 -10.41
CA LEU A 248 17.53 -26.06 -9.03
C LEU A 248 17.63 -24.80 -8.16
N LEU A 249 18.23 -23.71 -8.66
CA LEU A 249 18.21 -22.42 -7.99
C LEU A 249 16.76 -21.98 -7.72
N LYS A 250 15.89 -22.00 -8.75
CA LYS A 250 14.46 -21.66 -8.57
C LYS A 250 13.77 -22.52 -7.52
N TRP A 251 14.01 -23.83 -7.50
CA TRP A 251 13.45 -24.72 -6.49
C TRP A 251 13.93 -24.34 -5.08
N MET A 252 15.24 -24.21 -4.88
CA MET A 252 15.79 -23.82 -3.57
C MET A 252 15.21 -22.49 -3.07
N PHE A 253 15.19 -21.48 -3.94
CA PHE A 253 14.69 -20.15 -3.59
C PHE A 253 13.20 -20.14 -3.30
N ASN A 254 12.39 -20.75 -4.16
CA ASN A 254 10.93 -20.66 -4.05
C ASN A 254 10.34 -21.64 -3.03
N GLN A 255 10.93 -22.82 -2.83
CA GLN A 255 10.38 -23.88 -1.98
C GLN A 255 10.96 -23.87 -0.56
N HIS A 256 12.18 -23.35 -0.36
CA HIS A 256 12.84 -23.39 0.94
C HIS A 256 13.15 -22.00 1.48
N ILE A 257 13.96 -21.23 0.76
CA ILE A 257 14.52 -19.98 1.27
C ILE A 257 13.48 -18.88 1.43
N MET A 258 12.72 -18.57 0.39
CA MET A 258 11.70 -17.52 0.48
C MET A 258 10.60 -17.87 1.49
N PRO A 259 10.08 -19.12 1.54
CA PRO A 259 9.17 -19.54 2.61
C PRO A 259 9.76 -19.40 4.01
N ASN A 260 11.02 -19.80 4.23
CA ASN A 260 11.71 -19.61 5.51
C ASN A 260 11.87 -18.12 5.86
N ALA A 261 12.26 -17.30 4.88
CA ALA A 261 12.40 -15.87 5.04
C ALA A 261 11.07 -15.20 5.42
N GLU A 262 9.98 -15.55 4.73
CA GLU A 262 8.63 -15.05 5.05
C GLU A 262 8.15 -15.54 6.43
N LYS A 263 8.43 -16.80 6.82
CA LYS A 263 8.12 -17.32 8.17
C LYS A 263 8.88 -16.59 9.26
N SER A 264 10.15 -16.28 9.01
CA SER A 264 11.00 -15.46 9.89
C SER A 264 10.78 -13.96 9.73
N GLY A 265 9.67 -13.50 9.16
CA GLY A 265 9.30 -12.08 9.11
C GLY A 265 10.29 -11.16 8.36
N LEU A 266 10.22 -11.17 7.03
CA LEU A 266 10.86 -10.14 6.19
C LEU A 266 10.24 -8.76 6.42
N SER A 267 11.05 -7.70 6.29
CA SER A 267 10.59 -6.32 6.41
C SER A 267 9.32 -6.07 5.57
N PRO A 268 8.27 -5.48 6.15
CA PRO A 268 7.04 -5.15 5.43
C PRO A 268 7.24 -4.10 4.33
N ASP A 269 8.35 -3.37 4.36
CA ASP A 269 8.66 -2.30 3.43
C ASP A 269 9.36 -2.80 2.14
N GLN A 270 9.73 -4.08 2.05
CA GLN A 270 10.20 -4.72 0.80
C GLN A 270 9.03 -5.28 -0.01
N TRP A 271 8.83 -4.76 -1.22
CA TRP A 271 7.76 -5.16 -2.13
C TRP A 271 8.22 -6.01 -3.32
N GLY A 272 9.47 -5.86 -3.74
CA GLY A 272 10.01 -6.52 -4.92
C GLY A 272 10.30 -8.00 -4.68
N GLY A 273 10.00 -8.84 -5.66
CA GLY A 273 10.37 -10.27 -5.64
C GLY A 273 9.63 -11.13 -4.62
N ARG A 274 8.51 -10.65 -4.06
CA ARG A 274 7.73 -11.36 -3.04
C ARG A 274 6.36 -11.77 -3.55
N ASN A 275 5.88 -12.93 -3.10
CA ASN A 275 4.54 -13.40 -3.40
C ASN A 275 3.49 -12.42 -2.85
N ASN A 276 2.42 -12.20 -3.60
CA ASN A 276 1.30 -11.33 -3.21
C ASN A 276 1.70 -9.87 -2.90
N ARG A 277 2.82 -9.39 -3.46
CA ARG A 277 3.22 -7.97 -3.47
C ARG A 277 3.45 -7.52 -4.91
N SER A 278 3.10 -6.28 -5.22
CA SER A 278 3.17 -5.77 -6.59
C SER A 278 3.60 -4.32 -6.66
N ALA A 279 4.19 -3.92 -7.79
CA ALA A 279 4.61 -2.54 -8.02
C ALA A 279 3.46 -1.52 -7.91
N PRO A 280 2.24 -1.78 -8.44
CA PRO A 280 1.10 -0.88 -8.21
C PRO A 280 0.70 -0.75 -6.73
N ALA A 281 0.80 -1.82 -5.94
CA ALA A 281 0.50 -1.78 -4.52
C ALA A 281 1.56 -1.00 -3.72
N CYS A 282 2.84 -1.10 -4.09
CA CYS A 282 3.89 -0.25 -3.54
C CYS A 282 3.66 1.22 -3.92
N ALA A 283 3.36 1.52 -5.19
CA ALA A 283 3.06 2.87 -5.65
C ALA A 283 1.80 3.46 -4.98
N LEU A 284 0.80 2.63 -4.66
CA LEU A 284 -0.36 3.03 -3.85
C LEU A 284 0.08 3.50 -2.47
N ARG A 285 0.95 2.76 -1.78
CA ARG A 285 1.49 3.13 -0.46
C ARG A 285 2.20 4.48 -0.48
N LYS A 286 3.01 4.73 -1.53
CA LYS A 286 3.64 6.03 -1.77
C LYS A 286 2.60 7.14 -1.97
N LEU A 287 1.58 6.88 -2.78
CA LEU A 287 0.49 7.83 -3.05
C LEU A 287 -0.30 8.18 -1.78
N LEU A 288 -0.59 7.20 -0.93
CA LEU A 288 -1.30 7.38 0.34
C LEU A 288 -0.48 8.22 1.34
N ALA A 289 0.84 8.07 1.40
CA ALA A 289 1.69 8.91 2.25
C ALA A 289 1.57 10.41 1.89
N TRP A 290 1.66 10.72 0.60
CA TRP A 290 1.49 12.10 0.12
C TRP A 290 0.06 12.60 0.32
N GLU A 291 -0.95 11.75 0.12
CA GLU A 291 -2.36 12.10 0.34
C GLU A 291 -2.67 12.37 1.80
N TYR A 292 -2.15 11.56 2.72
CA TYR A 292 -2.19 11.80 4.15
C TYR A 292 -1.60 13.17 4.51
N ALA A 293 -0.37 13.46 4.04
CA ALA A 293 0.29 14.75 4.29
C ALA A 293 -0.54 15.94 3.79
N ARG A 294 -1.27 15.77 2.67
CA ARG A 294 -2.22 16.77 2.15
C ARG A 294 -3.45 16.93 3.03
N PHE A 295 -4.05 15.86 3.54
CA PHE A 295 -5.19 15.98 4.47
C PHE A 295 -4.79 16.67 5.78
N THR A 296 -3.70 16.23 6.40
CA THR A 296 -3.27 16.68 7.73
C THR A 296 -2.52 18.02 7.72
N LYS A 297 -2.04 18.44 6.54
CA LYS A 297 -1.10 19.55 6.35
C LYS A 297 0.21 19.31 7.11
N THR A 298 0.74 18.08 6.97
CA THR A 298 2.04 17.65 7.53
C THR A 298 3.16 17.91 6.53
N VAL A 299 4.29 18.41 7.01
CA VAL A 299 5.52 18.50 6.21
C VAL A 299 6.09 17.09 6.05
N LEU A 300 6.25 16.66 4.80
CA LEU A 300 6.75 15.33 4.45
C LEU A 300 7.82 15.48 3.37
N ALA A 301 8.96 14.85 3.59
CA ALA A 301 10.07 14.79 2.64
C ALA A 301 10.36 13.34 2.25
N SER A 302 10.83 13.14 1.03
CA SER A 302 11.21 11.83 0.52
C SER A 302 12.49 11.91 -0.31
N PHE A 303 13.37 10.95 -0.11
CA PHE A 303 14.60 10.72 -0.87
C PHE A 303 14.40 9.47 -1.72
N LEU A 304 14.63 9.60 -3.01
CA LEU A 304 14.52 8.51 -3.99
C LEU A 304 15.92 8.01 -4.33
N ALA A 305 16.24 6.81 -3.85
CA ALA A 305 17.50 6.14 -4.05
C ALA A 305 17.45 5.20 -5.27
N ASP A 306 18.50 5.24 -6.10
CA ASP A 306 18.76 4.29 -7.19
C ASP A 306 20.13 3.65 -6.94
N LEU A 307 20.21 2.32 -7.01
CA LEU A 307 21.47 1.61 -6.83
C LEU A 307 22.29 1.54 -8.12
N GLN A 308 23.61 1.73 -7.98
CA GLN A 308 24.55 1.55 -9.07
C GLN A 308 24.76 0.05 -9.36
N SER A 309 24.26 -0.40 -10.51
CA SER A 309 24.51 -1.75 -11.02
C SER A 309 24.11 -2.85 -10.03
N ASN A 310 22.98 -2.70 -9.32
CA ASN A 310 22.53 -3.54 -8.19
C ASN A 310 23.04 -4.99 -8.23
N PHE A 311 22.53 -5.81 -9.17
CA PHE A 311 22.86 -7.22 -9.30
C PHE A 311 24.34 -7.52 -9.66
N ASP A 312 25.00 -6.61 -10.38
CA ASP A 312 26.41 -6.75 -10.77
C ASP A 312 27.37 -6.38 -9.61
N CYS A 313 26.84 -5.84 -8.50
CA CYS A 313 27.58 -5.44 -7.30
C CYS A 313 27.29 -6.35 -6.09
N ILE A 314 26.48 -7.40 -6.25
CA ILE A 314 26.18 -8.31 -5.15
C ILE A 314 27.43 -9.18 -4.92
N LEU A 315 28.09 -9.01 -3.77
CA LEU A 315 29.24 -9.83 -3.41
C LEU A 315 28.75 -11.21 -2.93
N PRO A 316 29.15 -12.32 -3.58
CA PRO A 316 28.67 -13.66 -3.21
C PRO A 316 28.94 -14.00 -1.75
N ASP A 317 30.13 -13.67 -1.24
CA ASP A 317 30.57 -14.01 0.11
C ASP A 317 29.71 -13.32 1.19
N MET A 318 29.44 -12.01 1.04
CA MET A 318 28.52 -11.29 1.94
C MET A 318 27.14 -11.94 1.88
N SER A 319 26.68 -12.21 0.67
CA SER A 319 25.33 -12.67 0.42
C SER A 319 25.08 -14.06 1.03
N SER A 320 26.10 -14.92 1.09
CA SER A 320 26.06 -16.22 1.78
C SER A 320 25.68 -16.10 3.26
N ILE A 321 26.16 -15.05 3.93
CA ILE A 321 25.91 -14.83 5.36
C ILE A 321 24.42 -14.60 5.64
N PHE A 322 23.75 -13.74 4.85
CA PHE A 322 22.31 -13.50 4.99
C PHE A 322 21.49 -14.76 4.71
N LEU A 323 21.91 -15.57 3.75
CA LEU A 323 21.17 -16.78 3.44
C LEU A 323 21.30 -17.83 4.53
N MET A 324 22.48 -17.99 5.10
CA MET A 324 22.65 -18.81 6.29
C MET A 324 21.73 -18.35 7.41
N LYS A 325 21.55 -17.04 7.61
CA LYS A 325 20.57 -16.51 8.58
C LYS A 325 19.14 -17.03 8.30
N LYS A 326 18.76 -17.21 7.03
CA LYS A 326 17.43 -17.69 6.58
C LYS A 326 17.31 -19.20 6.35
N GLY A 327 18.19 -19.99 6.97
CA GLY A 327 18.12 -21.46 6.93
C GLY A 327 18.74 -22.08 5.69
N MET A 328 19.52 -21.32 4.91
CA MET A 328 20.42 -21.90 3.91
C MET A 328 21.54 -22.66 4.62
N PRO A 329 22.01 -23.79 4.07
CA PRO A 329 23.27 -24.37 4.51
C PRO A 329 24.44 -23.38 4.25
N PRO A 330 25.65 -23.62 4.80
CA PRO A 330 26.77 -22.67 4.73
C PRO A 330 27.19 -22.18 3.35
N TRP A 331 26.69 -22.79 2.28
CA TRP A 331 26.96 -22.36 0.92
C TRP A 331 25.75 -21.63 0.32
N GLN A 332 25.96 -20.37 -0.13
CA GLN A 332 25.22 -19.58 -1.15
C GLN A 332 24.22 -18.46 -0.71
N PRO A 333 23.81 -17.48 -1.59
CA PRO A 333 23.53 -16.05 -1.23
C PRO A 333 22.14 -15.32 -1.36
N LEU A 334 21.86 -14.24 -0.55
CA LEU A 334 20.79 -13.16 -0.62
C LEU A 334 21.23 -11.90 0.17
N THR A 335 20.61 -10.70 0.02
CA THR A 335 21.06 -9.47 0.75
C THR A 335 20.01 -8.41 1.13
N GLY A 336 18.85 -8.31 0.46
CA GLY A 336 18.09 -7.03 0.45
C GLY A 336 17.19 -6.68 1.65
N ALA A 337 16.60 -7.66 2.36
CA ALA A 337 15.53 -7.36 3.34
C ALA A 337 16.04 -6.95 4.73
N GLU A 338 17.29 -7.28 5.05
CA GLU A 338 17.90 -6.97 6.34
C GLU A 338 18.32 -5.50 6.43
N LEU A 339 18.73 -4.91 5.31
CA LEU A 339 19.01 -3.48 5.21
C LEU A 339 17.82 -2.63 5.66
N LEU A 340 16.60 -2.96 5.20
CA LEU A 340 15.38 -2.25 5.55
C LEU A 340 15.00 -2.43 7.03
N THR A 341 15.22 -3.62 7.58
CA THR A 341 14.95 -3.90 9.01
C THR A 341 15.88 -3.08 9.90
N MET A 342 17.17 -3.00 9.54
CA MET A 342 18.15 -2.18 10.25
C MET A 342 17.84 -0.69 10.13
N HIS A 343 17.52 -0.22 8.92
CA HIS A 343 17.19 1.18 8.69
C HIS A 343 15.93 1.60 9.49
N TYR A 344 14.92 0.74 9.57
CA TYR A 344 13.72 0.94 10.40
C TYR A 344 14.03 1.12 11.90
N GLY A 345 15.05 0.42 12.40
CA GLY A 345 15.50 0.50 13.80
C GLY A 345 16.38 1.72 14.11
N LEU A 346 17.04 2.29 13.11
CA LEU A 346 17.97 3.43 13.26
C LEU A 346 17.31 4.78 12.98
N CYS A 347 16.21 4.81 12.22
CA CYS A 347 15.57 6.04 11.75
C CYS A 347 14.13 6.11 12.22
N HIS A 348 13.60 7.30 12.52
CA HIS A 348 12.21 7.42 12.99
C HIS A 348 11.17 7.35 11.83
N GLY A 349 11.55 7.78 10.62
CA GLY A 349 10.73 7.68 9.40
C GLY A 349 9.49 8.58 9.41
N ILE A 350 8.36 8.00 9.00
CA ILE A 350 7.03 8.62 9.03
C ILE A 350 6.04 7.74 9.79
N GLU A 351 5.10 8.38 10.48
CA GLU A 351 3.97 7.72 11.13
C GLU A 351 2.66 8.34 10.64
N LEU A 352 1.85 7.52 9.98
CA LEU A 352 0.48 7.85 9.62
C LEU A 352 -0.41 7.45 10.78
N VAL A 353 -1.31 8.33 11.20
CA VAL A 353 -2.22 8.08 12.32
C VAL A 353 -3.63 8.43 11.90
N ASP A 354 -4.59 7.59 12.25
CA ASP A 354 -6.00 7.88 12.04
C ASP A 354 -6.46 9.08 12.89
N VAL A 355 -7.69 9.52 12.71
CA VAL A 355 -8.21 10.71 13.41
C VAL A 355 -8.42 10.49 14.90
N THR A 356 -8.59 9.24 15.35
CA THR A 356 -8.79 8.93 16.77
C THR A 356 -7.47 8.73 17.52
N GLY A 357 -6.41 8.31 16.81
CA GLY A 357 -5.16 7.88 17.40
C GLY A 357 -5.11 6.38 17.73
N GLU A 358 -6.16 5.61 17.41
CA GLU A 358 -6.29 4.18 17.71
C GLU A 358 -5.58 3.32 16.65
N ILE A 359 -5.42 3.82 15.42
CA ILE A 359 -4.74 3.10 14.33
C ILE A 359 -3.56 3.93 13.83
N SER A 360 -2.34 3.36 13.84
CA SER A 360 -1.16 3.98 13.25
C SER A 360 -0.32 3.03 12.39
N SER A 361 0.33 3.59 11.38
CA SER A 361 1.21 2.88 10.44
C SER A 361 2.53 3.64 10.33
N ARG A 362 3.61 3.03 10.81
CA ARG A 362 4.96 3.59 10.77
C ARG A 362 5.79 2.91 9.68
N ARG A 363 6.53 3.69 8.90
CA ARG A 363 7.53 3.21 7.93
C ARG A 363 8.69 4.17 7.77
N VAL A 364 9.84 3.65 7.36
CA VAL A 364 11.01 4.46 6.99
C VAL A 364 11.19 4.47 5.49
N ASP A 365 11.02 3.32 4.84
CA ASP A 365 11.24 3.16 3.41
C ASP A 365 10.04 2.52 2.71
N ASP A 366 10.00 2.66 1.38
CA ASP A 366 9.23 1.80 0.49
C ASP A 366 10.17 1.31 -0.63
N ALA A 367 10.55 0.03 -0.58
CA ALA A 367 11.50 -0.56 -1.51
C ALA A 367 10.84 -1.54 -2.50
N TYR A 368 11.27 -1.51 -3.76
CA TYR A 368 10.93 -2.52 -4.76
C TYR A 368 12.21 -2.97 -5.45
N VAL A 369 12.77 -4.09 -5.00
CA VAL A 369 14.11 -4.54 -5.42
C VAL A 369 15.15 -3.49 -5.01
N ASP A 370 15.80 -2.79 -5.94
CA ASP A 370 16.78 -1.73 -5.70
C ASP A 370 16.18 -0.34 -5.49
N ASP A 371 15.05 -0.05 -6.13
CA ASP A 371 14.41 1.26 -6.04
C ASP A 371 13.87 1.44 -4.61
N THR A 372 14.46 2.37 -3.84
CA THR A 372 14.10 2.60 -2.44
C THR A 372 13.78 4.07 -2.23
N ASP A 373 12.57 4.34 -1.71
CA ASP A 373 12.20 5.69 -1.29
C ASP A 373 12.29 5.74 0.24
N THR A 374 13.14 6.63 0.77
CA THR A 374 13.23 6.92 2.20
C THR A 374 12.36 8.13 2.54
N TYR A 375 11.71 8.11 3.70
CA TYR A 375 10.80 9.17 4.14
C TYR A 375 11.26 9.84 5.44
N ALA A 376 10.90 11.12 5.58
CA ALA A 376 11.05 11.86 6.82
C ALA A 376 9.91 12.87 7.00
N THR A 377 9.55 13.14 8.26
CA THR A 377 8.62 14.21 8.66
C THR A 377 9.28 15.13 9.68
N ALA A 378 8.61 16.23 10.00
CA ALA A 378 9.02 17.19 11.03
C ALA A 378 8.03 17.13 12.22
N PRO A 379 8.15 16.13 13.11
CA PRO A 379 7.18 15.92 14.18
C PRO A 379 7.16 17.06 15.22
N ASN A 380 8.29 17.73 15.45
CA ASN A 380 8.41 18.72 16.53
C ASN A 380 7.94 20.11 16.10
N THR A 381 8.40 20.56 14.94
CA THR A 381 8.24 21.95 14.46
C THR A 381 7.31 22.02 13.25
N ASN A 382 7.20 20.93 12.48
CA ASN A 382 6.55 20.90 11.18
C ASN A 382 7.08 21.96 10.21
N THR A 383 8.38 22.20 10.23
CA THR A 383 9.06 23.09 9.29
C THR A 383 9.85 22.31 8.25
N ALA A 384 10.29 23.01 7.22
CA ALA A 384 11.12 22.42 6.17
C ALA A 384 12.50 22.01 6.71
N GLU A 385 13.07 22.82 7.59
CA GLU A 385 14.42 22.65 8.12
C GLU A 385 14.55 21.33 8.91
N GLU A 386 13.61 21.05 9.81
CA GLU A 386 13.59 19.78 10.56
C GLU A 386 13.40 18.59 9.62
N ALA A 387 12.47 18.67 8.66
CA ALA A 387 12.20 17.58 7.74
C ALA A 387 13.40 17.29 6.81
N VAL A 388 14.10 18.32 6.35
CA VAL A 388 15.33 18.17 5.53
C VAL A 388 16.46 17.57 6.37
N SER A 389 16.66 18.05 7.60
CA SER A 389 17.67 17.51 8.52
C SER A 389 17.43 16.02 8.80
N ASN A 390 16.19 15.65 9.11
CA ASN A 390 15.80 14.26 9.35
C ASN A 390 15.99 13.41 8.09
N LEU A 391 15.63 13.93 6.91
CA LEU A 391 15.80 13.22 5.65
C LEU A 391 17.27 12.99 5.30
N GLU A 392 18.13 14.00 5.53
CA GLU A 392 19.57 13.88 5.31
C GLU A 392 20.19 12.81 6.21
N GLU A 393 19.84 12.80 7.51
CA GLU A 393 20.28 11.78 8.46
C GLU A 393 19.83 10.37 8.02
N HIS A 394 18.54 10.18 7.74
CA HIS A 394 18.01 8.88 7.30
C HIS A 394 18.69 8.42 6.00
N SER A 395 18.76 9.29 4.99
CA SER A 395 19.35 8.95 3.70
C SER A 395 20.86 8.65 3.79
N GLN A 396 21.56 9.30 4.72
CA GLN A 396 22.96 9.02 5.00
C GLN A 396 23.14 7.64 5.65
N ILE A 397 22.28 7.26 6.59
CA ILE A 397 22.28 5.92 7.18
C ILE A 397 22.01 4.87 6.11
N TRP A 398 21.01 5.07 5.25
CA TRP A 398 20.74 4.18 4.10
C TRP A 398 21.97 4.03 3.19
N THR A 399 22.63 5.15 2.86
CA THR A 399 23.85 5.16 2.04
C THR A 399 24.96 4.29 2.65
N ILE A 400 25.15 4.39 3.97
CA ILE A 400 26.16 3.60 4.68
C ILE A 400 25.79 2.11 4.70
N LEU A 401 24.54 1.78 5.03
CA LEU A 401 24.06 0.40 5.06
C LEU A 401 24.22 -0.29 3.70
N VAL A 402 23.85 0.40 2.62
CA VAL A 402 24.05 -0.07 1.24
C VAL A 402 25.54 -0.30 0.95
N ALA A 403 26.41 0.63 1.35
CA ALA A 403 27.85 0.52 1.15
C ALA A 403 28.48 -0.69 1.87
N VAL A 404 28.01 -1.02 3.07
CA VAL A 404 28.47 -2.18 3.85
C VAL A 404 28.16 -3.52 3.16
N THR A 405 27.19 -3.56 2.24
CA THR A 405 26.92 -4.77 1.43
C THR A 405 27.69 -4.82 0.10
N GLY A 406 28.47 -3.77 -0.20
CA GLY A 406 29.21 -3.61 -1.44
C GLY A 406 28.46 -2.82 -2.51
N GLN A 407 27.20 -2.50 -2.26
CA GLN A 407 26.42 -1.71 -3.20
C GLN A 407 26.73 -0.22 -3.05
N LEU A 408 26.35 0.61 -4.02
CA LEU A 408 26.47 2.06 -3.94
C LEU A 408 25.21 2.73 -4.48
N LEU A 409 24.92 3.93 -3.99
CA LEU A 409 23.93 4.80 -4.58
C LEU A 409 24.49 5.46 -5.85
N ALA A 410 23.66 5.52 -6.90
CA ALA A 410 23.92 6.34 -8.06
C ALA A 410 23.45 7.79 -7.77
N PHE A 411 24.23 8.58 -7.01
CA PHE A 411 23.81 9.91 -6.54
C PHE A 411 23.28 10.84 -7.65
N HIS A 412 23.87 10.79 -8.86
CA HIS A 412 23.43 11.57 -10.02
C HIS A 412 22.02 11.24 -10.54
N LYS A 413 21.44 10.12 -10.11
CA LYS A 413 20.04 9.75 -10.38
C LYS A 413 19.15 9.86 -9.16
N CYS A 414 19.74 9.94 -7.97
CA CYS A 414 19.01 10.14 -6.75
C CYS A 414 18.43 11.54 -6.74
N MET A 415 17.23 11.68 -6.18
CA MET A 415 16.56 12.97 -6.09
C MET A 415 15.76 13.02 -4.80
N TRP A 416 15.38 14.21 -4.37
CA TRP A 416 14.51 14.37 -3.21
C TRP A 416 13.40 15.39 -3.45
N GLN A 417 12.30 15.24 -2.74
CA GLN A 417 11.11 16.10 -2.81
C GLN A 417 10.59 16.37 -1.40
N ILE A 418 9.97 17.53 -1.19
CA ILE A 418 9.40 17.91 0.10
C ILE A 418 8.13 18.72 -0.07
N LEU A 419 7.09 18.35 0.67
CA LEU A 419 5.82 19.07 0.72
C LEU A 419 5.80 19.95 1.97
N VAL A 420 5.74 21.27 1.79
CA VAL A 420 5.72 22.27 2.87
C VAL A 420 4.44 23.10 2.82
N TRP A 421 3.94 23.54 3.97
CA TRP A 421 2.68 24.29 4.10
C TRP A 421 2.90 25.70 4.65
N ILE A 422 2.34 26.69 3.97
CA ILE A 422 2.38 28.10 4.39
C ILE A 422 0.97 28.63 4.66
N ALA A 423 0.79 29.33 5.77
CA ALA A 423 -0.49 29.94 6.12
C ALA A 423 -0.68 31.24 5.33
N VAL A 424 -1.70 31.28 4.48
CA VAL A 424 -2.04 32.45 3.65
C VAL A 424 -3.54 32.71 3.75
N ALA A 425 -3.92 33.90 4.20
CA ALA A 425 -5.32 34.36 4.26
C ALA A 425 -6.30 33.35 4.91
N GLY A 426 -5.89 32.73 6.01
CA GLY A 426 -6.75 31.79 6.77
C GLY A 426 -6.86 30.39 6.17
N GLU A 427 -5.97 30.01 5.25
CA GLU A 427 -5.81 28.64 4.72
C GLU A 427 -4.33 28.24 4.68
N TYR A 428 -4.03 26.95 4.81
CA TYR A 428 -2.71 26.42 4.46
C TYR A 428 -2.64 26.12 2.96
N LEU A 429 -1.69 26.75 2.27
CA LEU A 429 -1.36 26.47 0.88
C LEU A 429 -0.01 25.75 0.81
N MET A 430 0.17 24.93 -0.24
CA MET A 430 1.49 24.34 -0.51
C MET A 430 2.49 25.43 -0.85
N ALA A 431 3.66 25.40 -0.24
CA ALA A 431 4.75 26.29 -0.57
C ALA A 431 5.21 26.03 -2.01
N SER A 432 5.56 27.10 -2.74
CA SER A 432 6.31 26.93 -3.98
C SER A 432 7.76 26.55 -3.67
N ASP A 433 8.44 25.86 -4.57
CA ASP A 433 9.82 25.42 -4.31
C ASP A 433 10.79 26.58 -4.02
N ARG A 434 10.45 27.80 -4.49
CA ARG A 434 11.23 29.02 -4.20
C ARG A 434 11.18 29.42 -2.72
N ASN A 435 10.14 29.00 -2.01
CA ASN A 435 9.91 29.34 -0.62
C ASN A 435 10.39 28.25 0.35
N VAL A 436 10.98 27.17 -0.18
CA VAL A 436 11.52 26.07 0.63
C VAL A 436 13.04 26.20 0.67
N ALA A 437 13.57 26.51 1.86
CA ALA A 437 15.01 26.48 2.13
C ALA A 437 15.47 25.04 2.42
N GLY A 438 16.77 24.79 2.27
CA GLY A 438 17.39 23.48 2.55
C GLY A 438 17.97 22.81 1.31
N GLU A 439 19.16 22.27 1.49
CA GLU A 439 19.87 21.41 0.54
C GLU A 439 20.10 20.06 1.22
N LEU A 440 20.19 18.98 0.44
CA LEU A 440 20.45 17.64 0.96
C LEU A 440 21.81 17.17 0.45
N TRP A 441 22.72 16.92 1.39
CA TRP A 441 24.11 16.54 1.13
C TRP A 441 24.39 15.18 1.73
N LEU A 442 24.83 14.24 0.90
CA LEU A 442 25.21 12.89 1.32
C LEU A 442 26.70 12.66 1.13
N ARG A 443 27.28 11.88 2.03
CA ARG A 443 28.66 11.41 1.97
C ARG A 443 28.71 10.00 1.42
N ASP A 444 29.61 9.76 0.48
CA ASP A 444 29.90 8.42 -0.02
C ASP A 444 30.82 7.63 0.93
N SER A 445 31.11 6.37 0.59
CA SER A 445 31.96 5.48 1.39
C SER A 445 33.44 5.90 1.45
N ARG A 446 33.84 6.93 0.70
CA ARG A 446 35.17 7.55 0.73
C ARG A 446 35.14 8.91 1.45
N GLY A 447 33.99 9.33 1.99
CA GLY A 447 33.81 10.57 2.73
C GLY A 447 33.54 11.79 1.85
N LYS A 448 33.44 11.65 0.52
CA LYS A 448 33.17 12.76 -0.38
C LYS A 448 31.69 13.16 -0.33
N HIS A 449 31.44 14.47 -0.35
CA HIS A 449 30.10 15.06 -0.33
C HIS A 449 29.48 15.15 -1.73
N HIS A 450 28.21 14.77 -1.83
CA HIS A 450 27.38 14.82 -3.04
C HIS A 450 26.10 15.58 -2.74
N LYS A 451 25.82 16.62 -3.53
CA LYS A 451 24.55 17.36 -3.46
C LYS A 451 23.48 16.61 -4.24
N ILE A 452 22.37 16.28 -3.58
CA ILE A 452 21.26 15.56 -4.22
C ILE A 452 20.27 16.56 -4.85
N GLU A 453 19.87 16.28 -6.08
CA GLU A 453 18.95 17.15 -6.83
C GLU A 453 17.58 17.21 -6.15
N ARG A 454 17.13 18.42 -5.79
CA ARG A 454 15.76 18.64 -5.32
C ARG A 454 14.82 18.76 -6.52
N LYS A 455 13.86 17.86 -6.64
CA LYS A 455 12.79 17.99 -7.64
C LYS A 455 11.63 18.83 -7.08
N PRO A 456 11.05 19.73 -7.90
CA PRO A 456 9.78 20.38 -7.59
C PRO A 456 8.68 19.41 -7.19
N VAL A 457 7.84 19.76 -6.22
CA VAL A 457 6.65 18.94 -5.87
C VAL A 457 5.62 18.83 -7.00
N THR A 458 5.68 19.76 -7.95
CA THR A 458 4.83 19.76 -9.15
C THR A 458 5.35 18.84 -10.24
N GLN A 459 6.60 18.37 -10.13
CA GLN A 459 7.18 17.41 -11.07
C GLN A 459 7.05 15.98 -10.55
N PRO A 460 6.90 15.01 -11.46
CA PRO A 460 6.72 13.62 -11.06
C PRO A 460 8.04 13.00 -10.61
N ASN A 461 7.96 12.15 -9.59
CA ASN A 461 8.93 11.11 -9.37
C ASN A 461 8.65 9.97 -10.39
N PRO A 462 9.65 9.53 -11.17
CA PRO A 462 9.50 8.37 -12.04
C PRO A 462 9.84 7.09 -11.28
N GLY A 463 8.87 6.19 -11.07
CA GLY A 463 9.11 4.88 -10.45
C GLY A 463 7.99 3.90 -10.74
N LEU A 464 8.26 2.60 -10.64
CA LEU A 464 7.23 1.53 -10.63
C LEU A 464 6.24 1.52 -11.83
N GLY A 465 6.56 2.22 -12.93
CA GLY A 465 5.69 2.37 -14.10
C GLY A 465 4.65 3.51 -14.04
N PHE A 466 4.65 4.32 -12.98
CA PHE A 466 3.71 5.42 -12.72
C PHE A 466 4.48 6.72 -12.45
N LEU A 467 4.03 7.84 -13.04
CA LEU A 467 4.60 9.16 -12.76
C LEU A 467 3.82 9.82 -11.61
N LEU A 468 4.36 9.75 -10.40
CA LEU A 468 3.70 10.25 -9.19
C LEU A 468 4.14 11.68 -8.89
N CYS A 469 3.20 12.62 -8.77
CA CYS A 469 3.47 13.96 -8.23
C CYS A 469 2.98 14.06 -6.78
N PRO A 470 3.79 14.59 -5.83
CA PRO A 470 3.36 14.87 -4.46
C PRO A 470 2.10 15.74 -4.33
N THR A 471 1.84 16.63 -5.30
CA THR A 471 0.64 17.46 -5.39
C THR A 471 -0.63 16.72 -5.83
N ALA A 472 -0.51 15.42 -6.13
CA ALA A 472 -1.48 14.57 -6.80
C ALA A 472 -1.81 14.96 -8.26
N ASP A 473 -1.19 15.97 -8.86
CA ASP A 473 -1.41 16.28 -10.29
C ASP A 473 -0.91 15.13 -11.17
N GLN A 474 -1.76 14.64 -12.07
CA GLN A 474 -1.45 13.52 -12.96
C GLN A 474 -1.32 13.94 -14.43
N LYS A 475 -1.17 15.24 -14.71
CA LYS A 475 -0.98 15.75 -16.07
C LYS A 475 0.16 15.04 -16.81
N PHE A 476 1.33 14.89 -16.17
CA PHE A 476 2.49 14.22 -16.77
C PHE A 476 2.22 12.74 -17.08
N GLU A 477 1.53 12.02 -16.18
CA GLU A 477 1.17 10.62 -16.39
C GLU A 477 0.18 10.47 -17.55
N TYR A 478 -0.82 11.35 -17.62
CA TYR A 478 -1.77 11.41 -18.72
C TYR A 478 -1.07 11.66 -20.06
N GLU A 479 -0.18 12.65 -20.14
CA GLU A 479 0.57 12.97 -21.35
C GLU A 479 1.45 11.80 -21.80
N LYS A 480 2.09 11.09 -20.85
CA LYS A 480 2.85 9.87 -21.14
C LYS A 480 1.96 8.76 -21.71
N ARG A 481 0.78 8.50 -21.13
CA ARG A 481 -0.15 7.47 -21.64
C ARG A 481 -0.73 7.85 -23.01
N LEU A 482 -1.07 9.11 -23.22
CA LEU A 482 -1.55 9.60 -24.51
C LEU A 482 -0.48 9.46 -25.60
N LYS A 483 0.78 9.82 -25.30
CA LYS A 483 1.90 9.64 -26.23
C LYS A 483 2.11 8.17 -26.58
N GLN A 484 2.07 7.27 -25.59
CA GLN A 484 2.15 5.83 -25.84
C GLN A 484 1.03 5.32 -26.76
N ALA A 485 -0.21 5.80 -26.56
CA ALA A 485 -1.33 5.47 -27.43
C ALA A 485 -1.10 5.96 -28.88
N GLN A 486 -0.60 7.18 -29.04
CA GLN A 486 -0.26 7.77 -30.35
C GLN A 486 0.85 7.00 -31.06
N ASP A 487 1.95 6.68 -30.36
CA ASP A 487 3.09 5.96 -30.91
C ASP A 487 2.71 4.53 -31.35
N ILE A 488 1.81 3.87 -30.62
CA ILE A 488 1.29 2.55 -30.99
C ILE A 488 0.35 2.67 -32.19
N ALA A 489 -0.61 3.59 -32.14
CA ALA A 489 -1.56 3.82 -33.22
C ALA A 489 -0.84 4.15 -34.55
N GLN A 490 0.21 4.97 -34.51
CA GLN A 490 1.01 5.32 -35.70
C GLN A 490 1.78 4.13 -36.28
N ARG A 491 2.24 3.19 -35.43
CA ARG A 491 2.92 1.98 -35.91
C ARG A 491 1.92 1.00 -36.52
N VAL A 492 0.82 0.73 -35.82
CA VAL A 492 -0.19 -0.25 -36.25
C VAL A 492 -0.96 0.21 -37.49
N SER A 493 -1.18 1.51 -37.66
CA SER A 493 -1.84 2.04 -38.86
C SER A 493 -1.10 1.69 -40.14
N LYS A 494 0.24 1.64 -40.09
CA LYS A 494 1.13 1.29 -41.21
C LYS A 494 1.26 -0.21 -41.47
N CYS A 495 0.83 -1.06 -40.52
CA CYS A 495 0.96 -2.51 -40.65
C CYS A 495 -0.28 -3.13 -41.31
N THR A 496 -0.09 -4.17 -42.12
CA THR A 496 -1.17 -5.06 -42.54
C THR A 496 -1.32 -6.15 -41.49
N LEU A 497 -2.46 -6.21 -40.80
CA LEU A 497 -2.75 -7.20 -39.76
C LEU A 497 -4.11 -7.85 -40.05
N PRO A 498 -4.22 -9.18 -39.96
CA PRO A 498 -5.51 -9.86 -39.89
C PRO A 498 -6.35 -9.34 -38.71
N ALA A 499 -7.67 -9.36 -38.85
CA ALA A 499 -8.59 -8.87 -37.82
C ALA A 499 -8.40 -9.57 -36.46
N ARG A 500 -8.16 -10.88 -36.48
CA ARG A 500 -7.86 -11.68 -35.30
C ARG A 500 -6.59 -11.21 -34.59
N ASP A 501 -5.52 -10.96 -35.33
CA ASP A 501 -4.24 -10.53 -34.77
C ASP A 501 -4.31 -9.10 -34.24
N ALA A 502 -5.07 -8.23 -34.91
CA ALA A 502 -5.36 -6.89 -34.43
C ALA A 502 -6.13 -6.91 -33.10
N TRP A 503 -7.12 -7.80 -32.97
CA TRP A 503 -7.87 -8.01 -31.73
C TRP A 503 -6.98 -8.55 -30.60
N ILE A 504 -6.20 -9.60 -30.88
CA ILE A 504 -5.25 -10.18 -29.91
C ILE A 504 -4.23 -9.14 -29.49
N GLY A 505 -3.61 -8.43 -30.44
CA GLY A 505 -2.64 -7.37 -30.16
C GLY A 505 -3.22 -6.23 -29.33
N LEU A 506 -4.47 -5.84 -29.59
CA LEU A 506 -5.17 -4.84 -28.78
C LEU A 506 -5.31 -5.31 -27.34
N LYS A 507 -5.97 -6.46 -27.11
CA LYS A 507 -6.28 -6.96 -25.75
C LYS A 507 -5.02 -7.38 -24.97
N THR A 508 -4.00 -7.95 -25.61
CA THR A 508 -2.83 -8.54 -24.90
C THR A 508 -1.60 -7.64 -24.84
N ARG A 509 -1.49 -6.61 -25.71
CA ARG A 509 -0.29 -5.75 -25.77
C ARG A 509 -0.60 -4.28 -25.57
N VAL A 510 -1.58 -3.74 -26.28
CA VAL A 510 -1.88 -2.30 -26.26
C VAL A 510 -2.57 -1.89 -24.97
N ILE A 511 -3.69 -2.53 -24.64
CA ILE A 511 -4.46 -2.23 -23.43
C ILE A 511 -3.61 -2.44 -22.16
N PRO A 512 -2.91 -3.58 -21.96
CA PRO A 512 -2.11 -3.77 -20.74
C PRO A 512 -1.00 -2.74 -20.60
N LYS A 513 -0.35 -2.33 -21.69
CA LYS A 513 0.72 -1.33 -21.66
C LYS A 513 0.22 0.06 -21.26
N ILE A 514 -0.92 0.49 -21.78
CA ILE A 514 -1.48 1.83 -21.52
C ILE A 514 -2.17 1.88 -20.16
N CYS A 515 -2.91 0.82 -19.82
CA CYS A 515 -3.75 0.73 -18.63
C CYS A 515 -3.03 0.18 -17.39
N TYR A 516 -1.74 -0.18 -17.49
CA TYR A 516 -0.93 -0.62 -16.35
C TYR A 516 -1.09 0.27 -15.09
N PRO A 517 -0.98 1.61 -15.16
CA PRO A 517 -1.10 2.46 -13.97
C PRO A 517 -2.54 2.78 -13.57
N PHE A 518 -3.56 2.32 -14.32
CA PHE A 518 -4.90 2.89 -14.21
C PHE A 518 -5.54 2.75 -12.82
N GLY A 519 -5.15 1.72 -12.06
CA GLY A 519 -5.61 1.57 -10.67
C GLY A 519 -5.17 2.70 -9.72
N LEU A 520 -4.18 3.50 -10.11
CA LEU A 520 -3.66 4.65 -9.38
C LEU A 520 -4.06 5.99 -10.03
N THR A 521 -4.62 5.95 -11.24
CA THR A 521 -4.94 7.16 -11.99
C THR A 521 -6.30 7.72 -11.61
N ARG A 522 -6.45 9.03 -11.79
CA ARG A 522 -7.69 9.81 -11.62
C ARG A 522 -8.00 10.64 -12.86
N PHE A 523 -7.73 10.08 -14.05
CA PHE A 523 -8.01 10.79 -15.31
C PHE A 523 -9.49 11.09 -15.44
N SER A 524 -9.80 12.26 -15.99
CA SER A 524 -11.17 12.65 -16.31
C SER A 524 -11.71 11.85 -17.51
N THR A 525 -13.03 11.71 -17.60
CA THR A 525 -13.72 11.12 -18.76
C THR A 525 -13.28 11.74 -20.09
N LYS A 526 -12.99 13.05 -20.11
CA LYS A 526 -12.46 13.74 -21.31
C LYS A 526 -11.07 13.23 -21.71
N GLN A 527 -10.18 13.05 -20.74
CA GLN A 527 -8.84 12.52 -20.96
C GLN A 527 -8.88 11.06 -21.45
N LEU A 528 -9.69 10.22 -20.80
CA LEU A 528 -9.87 8.81 -21.17
C LEU A 528 -10.47 8.66 -22.56
N LYS A 529 -11.51 9.46 -22.89
CA LYS A 529 -12.09 9.49 -24.23
C LYS A 529 -11.06 9.85 -25.30
N LYS A 530 -10.14 10.78 -25.01
CA LYS A 530 -9.07 11.16 -25.94
C LYS A 530 -8.09 10.01 -26.19
N ILE A 531 -7.64 9.32 -25.13
CA ILE A 531 -6.79 8.12 -25.27
C ILE A 531 -7.53 7.03 -26.07
N GLY A 532 -8.77 6.72 -25.69
CA GLY A 532 -9.57 5.70 -26.38
C GLY A 532 -9.81 6.03 -27.84
N THR A 533 -10.06 7.29 -28.18
CA THR A 533 -10.27 7.73 -29.58
C THR A 533 -9.03 7.47 -30.44
N VAL A 534 -7.84 7.77 -29.94
CA VAL A 534 -6.58 7.54 -30.68
C VAL A 534 -6.42 6.05 -31.04
N ILE A 535 -6.67 5.16 -30.08
CA ILE A 535 -6.56 3.72 -30.27
C ILE A 535 -7.66 3.23 -31.23
N ASN A 536 -8.91 3.63 -30.96
CA ASN A 536 -10.07 3.15 -31.70
C ASN A 536 -10.06 3.57 -33.17
N ASN A 537 -9.54 4.76 -33.49
CA ASN A 537 -9.45 5.22 -34.88
C ASN A 537 -8.59 4.30 -35.76
N VAL A 538 -7.69 3.52 -35.16
CA VAL A 538 -6.86 2.54 -35.87
C VAL A 538 -7.43 1.14 -35.71
N PHE A 539 -7.68 0.70 -34.48
CA PHE A 539 -7.99 -0.70 -34.20
C PHE A 539 -9.37 -1.13 -34.66
N VAL A 540 -10.40 -0.27 -34.59
CA VAL A 540 -11.76 -0.64 -35.02
C VAL A 540 -11.79 -1.04 -36.50
N GLN A 541 -11.06 -0.31 -37.35
CA GLN A 541 -10.92 -0.65 -38.76
C GLN A 541 -10.14 -1.94 -38.97
N LYS A 542 -9.03 -2.14 -38.21
CA LYS A 542 -8.21 -3.35 -38.33
C LYS A 542 -8.95 -4.62 -37.90
N ILE A 543 -9.88 -4.50 -36.95
CA ILE A 543 -10.71 -5.62 -36.48
C ILE A 543 -11.89 -5.90 -37.44
N GLY A 544 -12.09 -5.08 -38.48
CA GLY A 544 -13.08 -5.31 -39.54
C GLY A 544 -14.36 -4.47 -39.44
N PHE A 545 -14.38 -3.43 -38.60
CA PHE A 545 -15.55 -2.58 -38.39
C PHE A 545 -15.37 -1.17 -38.95
N ASN A 546 -16.49 -0.50 -39.22
CA ASN A 546 -16.46 0.90 -39.59
C ASN A 546 -16.00 1.75 -38.39
N ARG A 547 -15.09 2.71 -38.62
CA ARG A 547 -14.64 3.65 -37.57
C ARG A 547 -15.77 4.48 -36.95
N ASN A 548 -16.88 4.63 -37.68
CA ASN A 548 -18.07 5.37 -37.28
C ASN A 548 -19.13 4.50 -36.57
N THR A 549 -18.87 3.20 -36.36
CA THR A 549 -19.78 2.33 -35.60
C THR A 549 -20.09 2.97 -34.23
N PRO A 550 -21.37 3.04 -33.82
CA PRO A 550 -21.75 3.62 -32.54
C PRO A 550 -20.95 3.04 -31.38
N ARG A 551 -20.36 3.92 -30.54
CA ARG A 551 -19.47 3.49 -29.46
C ARG A 551 -20.15 2.61 -28.42
N VAL A 552 -21.44 2.83 -28.20
CA VAL A 552 -22.25 1.99 -27.30
C VAL A 552 -22.25 0.53 -27.76
N MET A 553 -22.39 0.26 -29.06
CA MET A 553 -22.34 -1.10 -29.61
C MET A 553 -20.94 -1.71 -29.48
N LEU A 554 -19.90 -0.90 -29.69
CA LEU A 554 -18.52 -1.37 -29.59
C LEU A 554 -18.17 -1.78 -28.15
N TYR A 555 -18.55 -0.97 -27.17
CA TYR A 555 -18.18 -1.21 -25.76
C TYR A 555 -19.15 -2.11 -25.01
N ALA A 556 -20.38 -2.29 -25.49
CA ALA A 556 -21.36 -3.15 -24.84
C ALA A 556 -20.83 -4.59 -24.70
N PRO A 557 -21.14 -5.27 -23.59
CA PRO A 557 -20.84 -6.69 -23.41
C PRO A 557 -21.41 -7.57 -24.52
N ALA A 558 -20.73 -8.67 -24.82
CA ALA A 558 -21.16 -9.62 -25.85
C ALA A 558 -22.51 -10.28 -25.52
N GLU A 559 -22.82 -10.48 -24.23
CA GLU A 559 -24.10 -11.01 -23.74
C GLU A 559 -25.32 -10.13 -24.11
N PHE A 560 -25.12 -8.82 -24.30
CA PHE A 560 -26.14 -7.89 -24.78
C PHE A 560 -26.06 -7.63 -26.28
N GLY A 561 -25.36 -8.49 -27.04
CA GLY A 561 -25.13 -8.32 -28.48
C GLY A 561 -24.10 -7.26 -28.84
N GLY A 562 -23.29 -6.81 -27.88
CA GLY A 562 -22.18 -5.88 -28.09
C GLY A 562 -20.89 -6.57 -28.54
N MET A 563 -19.82 -5.78 -28.70
CA MET A 563 -18.52 -6.26 -29.19
C MET A 563 -17.47 -6.50 -28.11
N ASP A 564 -17.73 -6.11 -26.86
CA ASP A 564 -16.77 -6.23 -25.76
C ASP A 564 -15.42 -5.54 -26.05
N LEU A 565 -15.46 -4.41 -26.77
CA LEU A 565 -14.27 -3.60 -27.03
C LEU A 565 -13.83 -2.91 -25.73
N PRO A 566 -12.54 -2.96 -25.35
CA PRO A 566 -12.08 -2.37 -24.10
C PRO A 566 -12.31 -0.85 -24.02
N CYS A 567 -13.09 -0.41 -23.02
CA CYS A 567 -13.33 1.00 -22.74
C CYS A 567 -12.35 1.53 -21.69
N MET A 568 -11.63 2.62 -22.00
CA MET A 568 -10.62 3.20 -21.09
C MET A 568 -11.20 3.63 -19.75
N GLU A 569 -12.43 4.16 -19.76
CA GLU A 569 -13.12 4.61 -18.54
C GLU A 569 -13.48 3.41 -17.65
N THR A 570 -14.14 2.41 -18.21
CA THR A 570 -14.47 1.17 -17.50
C THR A 570 -13.24 0.47 -16.94
N ILE A 571 -12.13 0.41 -17.70
CA ILE A 571 -10.89 -0.21 -17.23
C ILE A 571 -10.27 0.57 -16.06
N GLN A 572 -10.35 1.91 -16.05
CA GLN A 572 -9.86 2.71 -14.94
C GLN A 572 -10.67 2.44 -13.68
N ASP A 573 -12.00 2.43 -13.80
CA ASP A 573 -12.90 2.16 -12.68
C ASP A 573 -12.66 0.75 -12.11
N GLN A 574 -12.64 -0.27 -12.99
CA GLN A 574 -12.37 -1.66 -12.59
C GLN A 574 -11.04 -1.78 -11.86
N LYS A 575 -9.94 -1.23 -12.41
CA LYS A 575 -8.61 -1.35 -11.80
C LYS A 575 -8.50 -0.57 -10.49
N GLY A 576 -9.10 0.62 -10.40
CA GLY A 576 -9.03 1.48 -9.21
C GLY A 576 -9.80 0.89 -8.04
N ILE A 577 -11.07 0.54 -8.28
CA ILE A 577 -11.95 -0.04 -7.25
C ILE A 577 -11.40 -1.38 -6.78
N THR A 578 -11.02 -2.27 -7.72
CA THR A 578 -10.48 -3.59 -7.38
C THR A 578 -9.16 -3.49 -6.61
N LEU A 579 -8.28 -2.54 -6.94
CA LEU A 579 -7.04 -2.35 -6.19
C LEU A 579 -7.31 -1.99 -4.73
N ILE A 580 -8.24 -1.07 -4.46
CA ILE A 580 -8.61 -0.69 -3.09
C ILE A 580 -9.25 -1.87 -2.34
N LEU A 581 -10.23 -2.54 -2.93
CA LEU A 581 -10.90 -3.69 -2.32
C LEU A 581 -9.92 -4.81 -2.01
N ARG A 582 -9.09 -5.18 -2.97
CA ARG A 582 -8.06 -6.22 -2.80
C ARG A 582 -7.10 -5.90 -1.67
N GLN A 583 -6.63 -4.65 -1.58
CA GLN A 583 -5.69 -4.27 -0.51
C GLN A 583 -6.36 -4.25 0.87
N LEU A 584 -7.61 -3.76 0.97
CA LEU A 584 -8.40 -3.82 2.21
C LEU A 584 -8.63 -5.28 2.65
N GLN A 585 -9.01 -6.15 1.71
CA GLN A 585 -9.21 -7.56 1.96
C GLN A 585 -7.90 -8.31 2.26
N TRP A 586 -6.75 -7.84 1.79
CA TRP A 586 -5.48 -8.47 2.16
C TRP A 586 -5.12 -8.21 3.63
N GLY A 587 -5.62 -7.11 4.22
CA GLY A 587 -5.56 -6.86 5.66
C GLY A 587 -4.17 -6.54 6.22
N LYS A 588 -3.20 -6.18 5.37
CA LYS A 588 -1.84 -5.81 5.79
C LYS A 588 -1.59 -4.29 5.73
N GLU A 589 -0.38 -3.87 5.42
CA GLU A 589 0.11 -2.50 5.60
C GLU A 589 -0.66 -1.49 4.74
N ASN A 590 -1.02 -1.88 3.51
CA ASN A 590 -1.85 -1.04 2.65
C ASN A 590 -3.30 -0.94 3.15
N ALA A 591 -3.87 -1.98 3.75
CA ALA A 591 -5.21 -1.90 4.32
C ALA A 591 -5.26 -0.85 5.43
N GLN A 592 -4.24 -0.86 6.30
CA GLN A 592 -4.10 0.07 7.40
C GLN A 592 -3.91 1.51 6.90
N ASP A 593 -3.02 1.74 5.94
CA ASP A 593 -2.82 3.06 5.32
C ASP A 593 -4.11 3.59 4.66
N ILE A 594 -4.86 2.72 3.96
CA ILE A 594 -6.14 3.08 3.34
C ILE A 594 -7.14 3.49 4.43
N LYS A 595 -7.32 2.70 5.50
CA LYS A 595 -8.22 3.03 6.62
C LYS A 595 -7.85 4.37 7.28
N ILE A 596 -6.56 4.61 7.50
CA ILE A 596 -6.06 5.90 8.05
C ILE A 596 -6.43 7.05 7.10
N VAL A 597 -6.12 6.97 5.81
CA VAL A 597 -6.41 8.05 4.86
C VAL A 597 -7.92 8.26 4.68
N ILE A 598 -8.72 7.19 4.68
CA ILE A 598 -10.18 7.29 4.67
C ILE A 598 -10.69 8.01 5.91
N SER A 599 -10.15 7.73 7.10
CA SER A 599 -10.54 8.45 8.33
C SER A 599 -10.26 9.96 8.24
N GLN A 600 -9.11 10.33 7.64
CA GLN A 600 -8.76 11.73 7.41
C GLN A 600 -9.68 12.38 6.37
N ALA A 601 -10.04 11.65 5.30
CA ALA A 601 -11.02 12.09 4.31
C ALA A 601 -12.43 12.23 4.90
N GLN A 602 -12.83 11.33 5.80
CA GLN A 602 -14.08 11.38 6.56
C GLN A 602 -14.14 12.68 7.38
N LEU A 603 -13.08 12.99 8.14
CA LEU A 603 -13.01 14.22 8.92
C LEU A 603 -12.96 15.48 8.06
N ASP A 604 -12.29 15.45 6.89
CA ASP A 604 -12.25 16.56 5.93
C ASP A 604 -13.57 16.77 5.18
N SER A 605 -14.38 15.72 5.01
CA SER A 605 -15.74 15.80 4.49
C SER A 605 -16.71 16.43 5.50
N GLY A 606 -16.57 16.10 6.78
CA GLY A 606 -17.52 16.48 7.82
C GLY A 606 -18.85 15.73 7.73
N LEU A 607 -18.95 14.65 6.96
CA LEU A 607 -20.11 13.76 6.90
C LEU A 607 -20.18 12.85 8.14
N THR A 608 -21.38 12.38 8.45
CA THR A 608 -21.69 11.43 9.54
C THR A 608 -22.04 10.03 9.03
N GLU A 609 -22.14 9.87 7.71
CA GLU A 609 -22.19 8.58 7.03
C GLU A 609 -20.80 8.26 6.46
N PRO A 610 -20.36 6.99 6.41
CA PRO A 610 -19.06 6.63 5.87
C PRO A 610 -18.89 7.12 4.42
N ILE A 611 -17.77 7.77 4.14
CA ILE A 611 -17.54 8.55 2.90
C ILE A 611 -17.60 7.73 1.61
N LEU A 612 -17.32 6.43 1.67
CA LEU A 612 -17.45 5.51 0.53
C LEU A 612 -18.79 4.76 0.51
N GLN A 613 -19.60 4.85 1.57
CA GLN A 613 -20.99 4.41 1.57
C GLN A 613 -21.91 5.51 1.04
N ASP A 614 -21.81 6.73 1.58
CA ASP A 614 -22.46 7.92 1.02
C ASP A 614 -21.61 8.52 -0.11
N THR A 615 -21.89 8.08 -1.33
CA THR A 615 -21.26 8.57 -2.55
C THR A 615 -22.07 9.70 -3.22
N LYS A 616 -23.33 9.92 -2.80
CA LYS A 616 -24.29 10.82 -3.46
C LYS A 616 -24.22 12.26 -2.94
N THR A 617 -23.83 12.49 -1.69
CA THR A 617 -23.69 13.86 -1.16
C THR A 617 -22.65 14.67 -1.95
N TRP A 618 -22.97 15.91 -2.31
CA TRP A 618 -22.06 16.77 -3.08
C TRP A 618 -20.96 17.36 -2.19
N THR A 619 -19.72 16.90 -2.36
CA THR A 619 -18.57 17.28 -1.51
C THR A 619 -17.37 17.82 -2.33
N PRO A 620 -17.55 18.90 -3.11
CA PRO A 620 -16.53 19.38 -4.07
C PRO A 620 -15.31 20.05 -3.41
N TYR A 621 -15.34 20.22 -2.09
CA TYR A 621 -14.34 20.92 -1.27
C TYR A 621 -13.34 19.98 -0.58
N ILE A 622 -13.57 18.67 -0.63
CA ILE A 622 -12.64 17.66 -0.12
C ILE A 622 -11.36 17.69 -0.94
N GLU A 623 -10.22 17.49 -0.27
CA GLU A 623 -8.89 17.37 -0.89
C GLU A 623 -8.94 16.45 -2.14
N GLU A 624 -8.25 16.86 -3.20
CA GLU A 624 -8.14 16.05 -4.41
C GLU A 624 -7.18 14.87 -4.15
N GLY A 625 -7.62 13.66 -4.48
CA GLY A 625 -6.89 12.44 -4.14
C GLY A 625 -7.58 11.18 -4.67
N LEU A 626 -7.00 10.02 -4.38
CA LEU A 626 -7.52 8.74 -4.80
C LEU A 626 -8.86 8.43 -4.12
N ILE A 627 -9.01 8.72 -2.82
CA ILE A 627 -10.25 8.41 -2.07
C ILE A 627 -11.43 9.17 -2.66
N ARG A 628 -11.26 10.48 -2.92
CA ARG A 628 -12.30 11.29 -3.56
C ARG A 628 -12.60 10.82 -4.98
N HIS A 629 -11.58 10.44 -5.76
CA HIS A 629 -11.80 9.91 -7.11
C HIS A 629 -12.63 8.63 -7.08
N ILE A 630 -12.28 7.65 -6.23
CA ILE A 630 -13.04 6.41 -6.08
C ILE A 630 -14.48 6.70 -5.66
N ARG A 631 -14.69 7.61 -4.70
CA ARG A 631 -16.03 8.05 -4.30
C ARG A 631 -16.84 8.62 -5.47
N GLU A 632 -16.26 9.49 -6.28
CA GLU A 632 -16.92 10.09 -7.46
C GLU A 632 -17.25 9.03 -8.53
N ARG A 633 -16.38 8.03 -8.72
CA ARG A 633 -16.62 6.92 -9.65
C ARG A 633 -17.70 5.96 -9.15
N LEU A 634 -17.70 5.63 -7.86
CA LEU A 634 -18.78 4.86 -7.24
C LEU A 634 -20.12 5.58 -7.40
N ALA A 635 -20.18 6.89 -7.13
CA ALA A 635 -21.41 7.68 -7.35
C ALA A 635 -21.91 7.63 -8.80
N TYR A 636 -21.00 7.68 -9.77
CA TYR A 636 -21.33 7.57 -11.20
C TYR A 636 -21.90 6.20 -11.57
N LEU A 637 -21.42 5.14 -10.91
CA LEU A 637 -21.86 3.75 -11.11
C LEU A 637 -23.06 3.35 -10.23
N ASP A 638 -23.63 4.30 -9.46
CA ASP A 638 -24.62 4.03 -8.39
C ASP A 638 -24.15 2.97 -7.38
N GLY A 639 -22.84 2.94 -7.13
CA GLY A 639 -22.19 2.03 -6.20
C GLY A 639 -21.79 2.68 -4.88
N SER A 640 -21.45 1.82 -3.93
CA SER A 640 -20.94 2.15 -2.60
C SER A 640 -19.99 1.04 -2.11
N ILE A 641 -19.14 1.35 -1.13
CA ILE A 641 -18.28 0.36 -0.46
C ILE A 641 -18.48 0.52 1.04
N ALA A 642 -18.89 -0.56 1.69
CA ALA A 642 -18.87 -0.68 3.15
C ALA A 642 -17.52 -1.23 3.61
N ILE A 643 -16.95 -0.62 4.65
CA ILE A 643 -15.66 -1.01 5.21
C ILE A 643 -15.80 -1.08 6.72
N GLU A 644 -15.47 -2.23 7.29
CA GLU A 644 -15.46 -2.46 8.73
C GLU A 644 -14.34 -1.68 9.43
N ASP A 645 -14.60 -1.27 10.66
CA ASP A 645 -13.68 -0.57 11.56
C ASP A 645 -13.09 0.72 10.97
N VAL A 646 -13.81 1.39 10.07
CA VAL A 646 -13.46 2.74 9.64
C VAL A 646 -14.18 3.73 10.55
N TRP A 647 -13.41 4.66 11.12
CA TRP A 647 -13.97 5.70 11.96
C TRP A 647 -14.99 6.57 11.21
N CYS A 648 -16.15 6.79 11.83
CA CYS A 648 -17.19 7.70 11.38
C CYS A 648 -17.77 8.48 12.57
N PRO A 649 -18.03 9.79 12.47
CA PRO A 649 -18.53 10.56 13.59
C PRO A 649 -20.01 10.25 13.86
N SER A 650 -20.34 9.95 15.12
CA SER A 650 -21.72 9.71 15.55
C SER A 650 -22.49 11.01 15.73
N LEU A 651 -23.80 10.97 15.47
CA LEU A 651 -24.74 12.01 15.90
C LEU A 651 -24.82 12.04 17.43
N GLN A 652 -24.96 13.22 18.02
CA GLN A 652 -24.84 13.38 19.46
C GLN A 652 -26.19 13.42 20.19
N ARG A 653 -27.26 13.83 19.50
CA ARG A 653 -28.62 13.98 20.07
C ARG A 653 -29.70 13.96 18.99
N GLU A 654 -30.96 13.85 19.40
CA GLU A 654 -32.12 13.90 18.48
C GLU A 654 -32.15 15.22 17.69
N GLY A 655 -32.45 15.11 16.39
CA GLY A 655 -32.48 16.24 15.46
C GLY A 655 -31.10 16.77 15.05
N ASP A 656 -30.01 16.14 15.53
CA ASP A 656 -28.65 16.48 15.13
C ASP A 656 -28.35 16.04 13.69
N THR A 657 -27.47 16.79 13.02
CA THR A 657 -27.11 16.56 11.61
C THR A 657 -25.67 16.98 11.34
N SER A 658 -25.06 16.40 10.30
CA SER A 658 -23.79 16.90 9.77
C SER A 658 -23.95 18.34 9.29
N ILE A 659 -23.05 19.23 9.75
CA ILE A 659 -23.02 20.62 9.26
C ILE A 659 -22.82 20.64 7.76
N MET A 660 -21.81 19.93 7.26
CA MET A 660 -21.43 20.01 5.86
C MET A 660 -22.45 19.36 4.93
N GLN A 661 -23.10 18.26 5.35
CA GLN A 661 -24.16 17.62 4.57
C GLN A 661 -25.36 18.57 4.40
N SER A 662 -25.81 19.23 5.47
CA SER A 662 -26.88 20.22 5.42
C SER A 662 -26.50 21.44 4.58
N LEU A 663 -25.26 21.93 4.68
CA LEU A 663 -24.80 23.05 3.86
C LEU A 663 -24.74 22.69 2.37
N SER A 664 -24.29 21.49 2.01
CA SER A 664 -24.23 21.02 0.62
C SER A 664 -25.62 20.88 -0.04
N ARG A 665 -26.67 20.66 0.76
CA ARG A 665 -28.07 20.58 0.28
C ARG A 665 -28.72 21.96 0.06
N LEU A 666 -28.08 23.05 0.48
CA LEU A 666 -28.64 24.40 0.31
C LEU A 666 -28.70 24.81 -1.17
N PRO A 667 -29.83 25.38 -1.64
CA PRO A 667 -29.95 25.84 -3.01
C PRO A 667 -28.99 27.00 -3.30
N GLY A 668 -28.29 26.94 -4.43
CA GLY A 668 -27.40 27.98 -4.92
C GLY A 668 -26.07 28.13 -4.16
N VAL A 669 -25.69 27.17 -3.32
CA VAL A 669 -24.37 27.19 -2.65
C VAL A 669 -23.26 26.80 -3.63
N THR A 670 -22.14 27.52 -3.57
CA THR A 670 -20.99 27.29 -4.46
C THR A 670 -19.91 26.46 -3.78
N LYS A 671 -19.07 25.77 -4.58
CA LYS A 671 -17.86 25.07 -4.09
C LYS A 671 -16.98 25.98 -3.21
N GLY A 672 -16.80 27.24 -3.61
CA GLY A 672 -15.98 28.20 -2.87
C GLY A 672 -16.57 28.58 -1.51
N GLU A 673 -17.90 28.67 -1.40
CA GLU A 673 -18.55 28.93 -0.11
C GLU A 673 -18.47 27.72 0.81
N LEU A 674 -18.69 26.51 0.30
CA LEU A 674 -18.53 25.28 1.07
C LEU A 674 -17.09 25.10 1.55
N LYS A 675 -16.09 25.40 0.70
CA LYS A 675 -14.68 25.37 1.11
C LYS A 675 -14.41 26.31 2.29
N LYS A 676 -14.90 27.55 2.22
CA LYS A 676 -14.75 28.53 3.32
C LYS A 676 -15.44 28.06 4.61
N ALA A 677 -16.65 27.49 4.51
CA ALA A 677 -17.34 26.91 5.65
C ALA A 677 -16.58 25.72 6.25
N ASN A 678 -16.00 24.86 5.40
CA ASN A 678 -15.19 23.72 5.80
C ASN A 678 -13.94 24.17 6.58
N LEU A 679 -13.26 25.25 6.14
CA LEU A 679 -12.13 25.81 6.86
C LEU A 679 -12.53 26.35 8.24
N CYS A 680 -13.69 27.03 8.34
CA CYS A 680 -14.21 27.50 9.62
C CYS A 680 -14.50 26.36 10.60
N ARG A 681 -15.21 25.31 10.16
CA ARG A 681 -15.54 24.18 11.05
C ARG A 681 -14.31 23.37 11.46
N LYS A 682 -13.31 23.20 10.58
CA LYS A 682 -12.03 22.56 10.91
C LYS A 682 -11.24 23.37 11.93
N TRP A 683 -11.25 24.70 11.81
CA TRP A 683 -10.66 25.56 12.82
C TRP A 683 -11.40 25.41 14.16
N MET A 684 -12.74 25.47 14.16
CA MET A 684 -13.56 25.31 15.36
C MET A 684 -13.51 23.91 15.96
N ARG A 685 -13.12 22.89 15.19
CA ARG A 685 -13.14 21.47 15.55
C ARG A 685 -14.56 20.96 15.83
N VAL A 686 -15.47 21.21 14.89
CA VAL A 686 -16.87 20.75 14.94
C VAL A 686 -17.26 20.04 13.63
N ILE A 687 -18.16 19.07 13.74
CA ILE A 687 -18.67 18.21 12.68
C ILE A 687 -20.20 18.35 12.61
N THR A 688 -20.87 18.28 13.76
CA THR A 688 -22.34 18.21 13.87
C THR A 688 -22.95 19.51 14.39
N LEU A 689 -24.26 19.69 14.19
CA LEU A 689 -24.99 20.85 14.73
C LEU A 689 -24.99 20.84 16.26
N ALA A 690 -25.06 19.68 16.89
CA ALA A 690 -25.10 19.55 18.34
C ALA A 690 -23.89 20.17 19.03
N GLU A 691 -22.70 20.03 18.44
CA GLU A 691 -21.44 20.59 18.96
C GLU A 691 -21.36 22.12 18.82
N LEU A 692 -22.09 22.66 17.83
CA LEU A 692 -22.17 24.10 17.57
C LEU A 692 -23.23 24.78 18.45
N ALA A 693 -24.32 24.08 18.76
CA ALA A 693 -25.43 24.57 19.57
C ALA A 693 -25.11 24.57 21.07
N SER A 694 -25.96 25.23 21.85
CA SER A 694 -25.94 25.22 23.31
C SER A 694 -26.20 23.82 23.88
N ILE A 695 -25.81 23.61 25.15
CA ILE A 695 -26.02 22.33 25.84
C ILE A 695 -27.50 21.94 25.87
N ASP A 696 -28.40 22.91 26.06
CA ASP A 696 -29.85 22.70 26.02
C ASP A 696 -30.46 22.56 24.60
N GLY A 697 -29.65 22.73 23.55
CA GLY A 697 -30.06 22.48 22.17
C GLY A 697 -30.99 23.52 21.56
N LYS A 698 -31.14 24.70 22.17
CA LYS A 698 -32.11 25.72 21.70
C LYS A 698 -31.51 26.82 20.83
N TYR A 699 -30.23 27.14 21.00
CA TYR A 699 -29.59 28.26 20.30
C TYR A 699 -28.14 27.96 19.92
N ILE A 700 -27.62 28.72 18.96
CA ILE A 700 -26.18 28.80 18.68
C ILE A 700 -25.64 30.03 19.43
N PRO A 701 -24.68 29.85 20.36
CA PRO A 701 -24.11 30.97 21.10
C PRO A 701 -23.40 31.99 20.20
N ALA A 702 -23.44 33.27 20.56
CA ALA A 702 -22.91 34.37 19.73
C ALA A 702 -21.43 34.20 19.37
N ASN A 703 -20.62 33.70 20.31
CA ASN A 703 -19.17 33.48 20.13
C ASN A 703 -18.84 32.34 19.13
N ARG A 704 -19.83 31.57 18.67
CA ARG A 704 -19.68 30.54 17.64
C ARG A 704 -19.68 31.09 16.22
N PHE A 705 -20.05 32.36 16.03
CA PHE A 705 -20.16 33.00 14.71
C PHE A 705 -19.03 33.97 14.36
N ASN A 706 -18.10 34.21 15.27
CA ASN A 706 -17.12 35.29 15.17
C ASN A 706 -15.66 34.84 15.42
N GLY A 707 -15.41 33.53 15.46
CA GLY A 707 -14.07 32.98 15.65
C GLY A 707 -13.47 33.19 17.05
N GLN A 708 -14.28 33.51 18.06
CA GLN A 708 -13.81 33.64 19.45
C GLN A 708 -13.84 32.31 20.21
N TRP A 709 -14.49 31.27 19.66
CA TRP A 709 -14.59 29.96 20.30
C TRP A 709 -14.05 28.85 19.40
N ARG A 710 -13.30 27.94 20.02
CA ARG A 710 -12.75 26.74 19.42
C ARG A 710 -12.95 25.56 20.39
N ALA A 711 -13.40 24.42 19.89
CA ALA A 711 -13.59 23.22 20.70
C ALA A 711 -12.26 22.63 21.13
N THR A 712 -12.21 22.12 22.36
CA THR A 712 -11.20 21.13 22.75
C THR A 712 -11.72 19.76 22.29
N SER A 713 -10.88 18.99 21.60
CA SER A 713 -11.28 17.73 20.96
C SER A 713 -10.22 16.67 21.24
N ASN A 714 -10.64 15.42 21.41
CA ASN A 714 -9.73 14.26 21.46
C ASN A 714 -9.28 13.77 20.06
N LEU A 715 -9.99 14.16 18.99
CA LEU A 715 -9.56 13.85 17.61
C LEU A 715 -8.32 14.64 17.17
N ARG A 716 -7.54 14.04 16.28
CA ARG A 716 -6.42 14.65 15.56
C ARG A 716 -6.92 15.47 14.37
N TRP A 717 -7.24 16.73 14.63
CA TRP A 717 -7.66 17.66 13.59
C TRP A 717 -6.48 18.12 12.71
N PRO A 718 -6.69 18.29 11.39
CA PRO A 718 -5.66 18.83 10.50
C PRO A 718 -5.25 20.25 10.91
N ARG A 719 -4.03 20.65 10.56
CA ARG A 719 -3.57 22.01 10.83
C ARG A 719 -4.42 23.01 10.03
N GLN A 720 -4.89 24.05 10.71
CA GLN A 720 -5.77 25.06 10.13
C GLN A 720 -5.51 26.41 10.81
N PRO A 721 -5.06 27.45 10.08
CA PRO A 721 -4.88 28.78 10.65
C PRO A 721 -6.25 29.44 10.91
N PRO A 722 -6.29 30.52 11.72
CA PRO A 722 -7.52 31.28 11.97
C PRO A 722 -8.19 31.74 10.66
N PRO A 723 -9.48 31.41 10.43
CA PRO A 723 -10.20 31.83 9.23
C PRO A 723 -10.33 33.36 9.18
N THR A 724 -10.34 33.90 7.97
CA THR A 724 -10.53 35.35 7.75
C THR A 724 -11.95 35.79 8.05
N LYS A 725 -12.15 37.11 8.23
CA LYS A 725 -13.48 37.71 8.40
C LYS A 725 -14.45 37.30 7.28
N THR A 726 -13.98 37.30 6.02
CA THR A 726 -14.78 36.88 4.86
C THR A 726 -15.21 35.42 4.94
N MET A 727 -14.37 34.52 5.47
CA MET A 727 -14.73 33.12 5.68
C MET A 727 -15.80 32.98 6.77
N TRP A 728 -15.68 33.72 7.87
CA TRP A 728 -16.68 33.76 8.94
C TRP A 728 -18.02 34.32 8.48
N ASP A 729 -18.02 35.36 7.64
CA ASP A 729 -19.24 35.94 7.07
C ASP A 729 -19.98 34.93 6.18
N VAL A 730 -19.25 34.16 5.37
CA VAL A 730 -19.81 33.06 4.58
C VAL A 730 -20.36 31.96 5.48
N PHE A 731 -19.56 31.47 6.44
CA PHE A 731 -19.97 30.41 7.36
C PHE A 731 -21.24 30.78 8.12
N ARG A 732 -21.28 31.97 8.72
CA ARG A 732 -22.45 32.48 9.45
C ARG A 732 -23.69 32.56 8.58
N ARG A 733 -23.57 33.10 7.36
CA ARG A 733 -24.69 33.20 6.42
C ARG A 733 -25.23 31.81 6.08
N LEU A 734 -24.35 30.84 5.82
CA LEU A 734 -24.76 29.47 5.49
C LEU A 734 -25.41 28.76 6.68
N ILE A 735 -24.82 28.83 7.88
CA ILE A 735 -25.41 28.25 9.10
C ILE A 735 -26.78 28.86 9.40
N LYS A 736 -26.93 30.19 9.32
CA LYS A 736 -28.23 30.85 9.50
C LYS A 736 -29.25 30.43 8.44
N ARG A 737 -28.82 30.16 7.20
CA ARG A 737 -29.73 29.66 6.15
C ARG A 737 -30.18 28.22 6.42
N ALA A 738 -29.31 27.37 6.93
CA ALA A 738 -29.60 25.96 7.17
C ALA A 738 -30.42 25.72 8.45
N TYR A 739 -30.12 26.45 9.53
CA TYR A 739 -30.62 26.08 10.87
C TYR A 739 -31.33 27.20 11.63
N CYS A 740 -31.23 28.45 11.18
CA CYS A 740 -31.83 29.62 11.85
C CYS A 740 -32.57 30.50 10.85
N SER A 741 -33.25 29.88 9.89
CA SER A 741 -33.84 30.56 8.74
C SER A 741 -34.92 31.57 9.15
N ARG A 742 -35.59 31.34 10.28
CA ARG A 742 -36.59 32.24 10.88
C ARG A 742 -35.96 33.42 11.64
N TYR A 743 -34.67 33.34 11.97
CA TYR A 743 -33.95 34.29 12.83
C TYR A 743 -32.70 34.89 12.16
N LYS A 744 -32.69 34.99 10.82
CA LYS A 744 -31.54 35.46 10.04
C LYS A 744 -31.05 36.86 10.46
N GLN A 745 -31.97 37.74 10.85
CA GLN A 745 -31.68 39.14 11.20
C GLN A 745 -31.12 39.33 12.62
N THR A 746 -31.01 38.26 13.43
CA THR A 746 -30.49 38.38 14.80
C THR A 746 -29.07 38.94 14.82
N PRO A 747 -28.80 39.99 15.65
CA PRO A 747 -27.48 40.59 15.75
C PRO A 747 -26.39 39.59 16.14
N LEU A 748 -25.17 39.88 15.69
CA LEU A 748 -23.98 39.05 15.88
C LEU A 748 -23.57 38.80 17.33
N ARG A 749 -23.96 39.70 18.24
CA ARG A 749 -23.64 39.61 19.67
C ARG A 749 -24.67 38.80 20.46
N SER A 750 -25.75 38.37 19.82
CA SER A 750 -26.86 37.66 20.45
C SER A 750 -26.84 36.19 20.07
N ASN A 751 -27.27 35.34 21.01
CA ASN A 751 -27.52 33.93 20.73
C ASN A 751 -28.61 33.82 19.64
N VAL A 752 -28.40 32.97 18.65
CA VAL A 752 -29.33 32.81 17.53
C VAL A 752 -30.13 31.53 17.75
N ARG A 753 -31.45 31.64 17.84
CA ARG A 753 -32.34 30.50 18.06
C ARG A 753 -32.35 29.56 16.85
N LEU A 754 -32.38 28.25 17.10
CA LEU A 754 -32.56 27.24 16.06
C LEU A 754 -34.01 27.21 15.58
N ASP A 755 -34.23 26.87 14.30
CA ASP A 755 -35.56 26.69 13.74
C ASP A 755 -36.29 25.51 14.39
N ASN A 756 -35.55 24.43 14.67
CA ASN A 756 -35.97 23.26 15.43
C ASN A 756 -34.98 23.05 16.57
N ALA A 757 -35.46 22.97 17.81
CA ALA A 757 -34.61 22.66 18.95
C ALA A 757 -34.17 21.19 18.91
N LEU A 758 -32.94 20.93 19.36
CA LEU A 758 -32.40 19.58 19.46
C LEU A 758 -32.97 18.87 20.70
N GLY A 759 -33.18 17.57 20.61
CA GLY A 759 -33.80 16.75 21.66
C GLY A 759 -32.78 16.06 22.58
N GLY A 760 -33.15 14.87 23.07
CA GLY A 760 -32.38 14.08 24.03
C GLY A 760 -31.03 13.62 23.46
N TRP A 761 -30.04 13.47 24.34
CA TRP A 761 -28.69 13.04 23.95
C TRP A 761 -28.63 11.52 23.73
N PHE A 762 -27.79 11.06 22.80
CA PHE A 762 -27.56 9.63 22.57
C PHE A 762 -26.39 9.09 23.39
N SER A 763 -26.43 7.82 23.78
CA SER A 763 -25.32 7.13 24.44
C SER A 763 -24.19 6.78 23.45
N THR A 764 -23.27 7.72 23.21
CA THR A 764 -22.15 7.58 22.24
C THR A 764 -20.86 8.23 22.76
N LYS A 765 -19.71 8.05 22.07
CA LYS A 765 -18.45 8.72 22.42
C LYS A 765 -18.51 10.19 21.98
N ARG A 766 -18.19 11.12 22.88
CA ARG A 766 -18.11 12.56 22.58
C ARG A 766 -16.69 12.90 22.19
N HIS A 767 -16.54 13.58 21.06
CA HIS A 767 -15.22 14.03 20.64
C HIS A 767 -14.88 15.43 21.16
N VAL A 768 -15.88 16.31 21.24
CA VAL A 768 -15.76 17.63 21.88
C VAL A 768 -15.76 17.48 23.40
N GLN A 769 -14.79 18.12 24.04
CA GLN A 769 -14.65 18.13 25.49
C GLN A 769 -15.37 19.33 26.11
N TYR A 770 -16.33 19.03 26.98
CA TYR A 770 -17.03 19.93 27.87
C TYR A 770 -16.41 19.92 29.27
N LYS A 771 -16.70 20.98 30.04
CA LYS A 771 -16.28 21.15 31.43
C LYS A 771 -16.94 20.13 32.36
N GLU A 772 -18.23 19.89 32.15
CA GLU A 772 -19.05 19.05 33.01
C GLU A 772 -19.91 18.09 32.19
N TYR A 773 -20.15 16.91 32.74
CA TYR A 773 -21.01 15.87 32.18
C TYR A 773 -21.93 15.34 33.28
N ARG A 774 -23.08 14.80 32.91
CA ARG A 774 -23.96 14.10 33.83
C ARG A 774 -24.49 12.81 33.23
N THR A 775 -24.73 11.85 34.10
CA THR A 775 -25.62 10.71 33.88
C THR A 775 -26.94 10.97 34.61
N ARG A 776 -27.79 9.96 34.74
CA ARG A 776 -28.99 10.04 35.57
C ARG A 776 -28.65 10.41 37.01
N VAL A 777 -27.66 9.73 37.59
CA VAL A 777 -27.37 9.75 39.03
C VAL A 777 -25.98 10.29 39.40
N LYS A 778 -25.12 10.58 38.41
CA LYS A 778 -23.76 11.11 38.66
C LYS A 778 -23.45 12.33 37.80
N LEU A 779 -22.63 13.23 38.33
CA LEU A 779 -22.07 14.38 37.63
C LEU A 779 -20.53 14.26 37.62
N PHE A 780 -19.90 14.68 36.53
CA PHE A 780 -18.47 14.57 36.29
C PHE A 780 -17.93 15.93 35.86
N GLN A 781 -17.01 16.50 36.63
CA GLN A 781 -16.31 17.73 36.29
C GLN A 781 -14.90 17.39 35.79
N ARG A 782 -14.55 17.84 34.59
CA ARG A 782 -13.27 17.54 33.96
C ARG A 782 -12.13 18.26 34.68
N THR A 783 -11.07 17.53 34.99
CA THR A 783 -9.81 18.04 35.56
C THR A 783 -8.66 17.87 34.56
N SER A 784 -7.43 18.20 34.97
CA SER A 784 -6.23 17.99 34.15
C SER A 784 -5.87 16.51 33.94
N GLU A 785 -6.23 15.64 34.90
CA GLU A 785 -5.81 14.22 34.92
C GLU A 785 -6.99 13.24 34.73
N GLY A 786 -8.24 13.72 34.75
CA GLY A 786 -9.42 12.87 34.60
C GLY A 786 -10.71 13.62 34.89
N PHE A 787 -11.52 13.09 35.79
CA PHE A 787 -12.79 13.67 36.20
C PHE A 787 -12.97 13.61 37.71
N HIS A 788 -13.39 14.72 38.29
CA HIS A 788 -13.96 14.74 39.62
C HIS A 788 -15.43 14.32 39.53
N ARG A 789 -15.82 13.30 40.30
CA ARG A 789 -17.11 12.62 40.23
C ARG A 789 -17.95 13.01 41.43
N PHE A 790 -19.23 13.22 41.19
CA PHE A 790 -20.22 13.54 42.19
C PHE A 790 -21.45 12.62 42.02
N VAL A 791 -22.11 12.26 43.11
CA VAL A 791 -23.30 11.42 43.13
C VAL A 791 -24.52 12.21 43.59
N GLU A 792 -25.67 11.98 42.97
CA GLU A 792 -26.92 12.66 43.28
C GLU A 792 -27.47 12.24 44.66
N GLN A 793 -27.94 13.19 45.45
CA GLN A 793 -28.70 12.94 46.68
C GLN A 793 -30.21 12.99 46.43
N GLU A 794 -30.91 11.95 46.88
CA GLU A 794 -32.38 11.94 47.06
C GLU A 794 -33.20 12.42 45.84
N ASN A 795 -32.68 12.23 44.62
CA ASN A 795 -33.33 12.66 43.37
C ASN A 795 -33.62 14.18 43.31
N THR A 796 -32.79 14.99 43.99
CA THR A 796 -32.97 16.45 44.15
C THR A 796 -32.18 17.27 43.12
N ASN A 797 -31.52 16.61 42.15
CA ASN A 797 -30.60 17.23 41.20
C ASN A 797 -29.40 17.96 41.88
N TYR A 798 -29.12 17.57 43.12
CA TYR A 798 -28.02 18.01 43.97
C TYR A 798 -26.97 16.90 44.09
N PHE A 799 -25.71 17.22 43.81
CA PHE A 799 -24.63 16.26 43.69
C PHE A 799 -23.53 16.52 44.72
N ILE A 800 -23.19 15.48 45.48
CA ILE A 800 -22.13 15.50 46.49
C ILE A 800 -20.90 14.78 45.98
N ASP A 801 -19.73 15.15 46.50
CA ASP A 801 -18.45 14.56 46.13
C ASP A 801 -18.44 13.02 46.30
N ASP A 802 -18.03 12.31 45.24
CA ASP A 802 -17.95 10.84 45.12
C ASP A 802 -16.56 10.39 44.61
N GLY A 803 -15.54 11.27 44.71
CA GLY A 803 -14.15 11.00 44.37
C GLY A 803 -13.75 11.32 42.93
N VAL A 804 -12.75 10.62 42.40
CA VAL A 804 -12.22 10.84 41.03
C VAL A 804 -12.39 9.59 40.17
N CYS A 805 -12.41 9.78 38.84
CA CYS A 805 -12.37 8.70 37.87
C CYS A 805 -11.72 9.14 36.56
N ASP A 806 -11.15 8.18 35.82
CA ASP A 806 -10.39 8.46 34.60
C ASP A 806 -11.24 8.39 33.32
N THR A 807 -12.39 7.71 33.39
CA THR A 807 -13.25 7.43 32.25
C THR A 807 -14.67 7.96 32.44
N LEU A 808 -15.31 8.31 31.32
CA LEU A 808 -16.71 8.73 31.27
C LEU A 808 -17.58 7.58 30.69
N PRO A 809 -18.72 7.26 31.31
CA PRO A 809 -19.72 6.38 30.70
C PRO A 809 -20.25 6.94 29.38
N LEU A 810 -20.62 6.08 28.41
CA LEU A 810 -21.22 6.50 27.14
C LEU A 810 -22.53 7.28 27.31
N ALA A 811 -23.29 6.96 28.37
CA ALA A 811 -24.52 7.66 28.74
C ALA A 811 -24.28 9.01 29.44
N ALA A 812 -23.02 9.43 29.65
CA ALA A 812 -22.69 10.73 30.22
C ALA A 812 -22.78 11.82 29.15
N HIS A 813 -23.48 12.92 29.46
CA HIS A 813 -23.80 13.97 28.50
C HIS A 813 -23.44 15.34 29.05
N PRO A 814 -23.12 16.33 28.19
CA PRO A 814 -22.71 17.65 28.65
C PRO A 814 -23.72 18.29 29.61
N ALA A 815 -23.20 18.91 30.67
CA ALA A 815 -24.01 19.57 31.69
C ALA A 815 -23.42 20.93 32.06
N GLU A 816 -24.25 21.73 32.73
CA GLU A 816 -23.82 22.92 33.45
C GLU A 816 -24.33 22.81 34.88
N SER A 817 -23.52 23.24 35.85
CA SER A 817 -23.89 23.24 37.26
C SER A 817 -23.48 24.54 37.95
N THR A 818 -24.13 24.82 39.08
CA THR A 818 -23.76 25.88 40.01
C THR A 818 -23.20 25.28 41.29
N THR A 819 -22.07 25.81 41.75
CA THR A 819 -21.49 25.43 43.04
C THR A 819 -22.32 26.01 44.18
N THR A 820 -22.69 25.16 45.12
CA THR A 820 -23.45 25.50 46.32
C THR A 820 -22.52 25.63 47.53
N LEU A 821 -23.06 26.02 48.68
CA LEU A 821 -22.32 26.06 49.95
C LEU A 821 -21.76 24.66 50.25
N ARG A 822 -20.46 24.56 50.59
CA ARG A 822 -19.67 23.33 50.83
C ARG A 822 -19.18 22.56 49.57
N ASN A 823 -18.95 23.24 48.44
CA ASN A 823 -18.37 22.67 47.21
C ASN A 823 -19.20 21.58 46.50
N ASN A 824 -20.46 21.40 46.88
CA ASN A 824 -21.41 20.52 46.18
C ASN A 824 -21.98 21.20 44.92
N LEU A 825 -22.47 20.42 43.96
CA LEU A 825 -22.94 20.92 42.67
C LEU A 825 -24.44 20.74 42.48
N GLN A 826 -25.11 21.76 41.94
CA GLN A 826 -26.50 21.66 41.51
C GLN A 826 -26.58 21.80 39.99
N ALA A 827 -27.06 20.77 39.29
CA ALA A 827 -27.11 20.80 37.83
C ALA A 827 -28.22 21.72 37.31
N ILE A 828 -27.93 22.54 36.30
CA ILE A 828 -28.86 23.50 35.69
C ILE A 828 -29.80 22.80 34.69
N ASN A 829 -29.27 21.85 33.92
CA ASN A 829 -30.00 21.14 32.87
C ASN A 829 -30.38 19.71 33.30
N HIS A 830 -31.61 19.27 33.00
CA HIS A 830 -32.07 17.92 33.30
C HIS A 830 -31.37 16.84 32.47
N TYR A 831 -31.23 15.64 33.02
CA TYR A 831 -30.75 14.48 32.29
C TYR A 831 -31.81 14.04 31.26
N THR A 832 -31.44 14.08 29.98
CA THR A 832 -32.30 13.70 28.86
C THR A 832 -31.50 12.81 27.91
N VAL A 833 -31.82 11.52 27.91
CA VAL A 833 -31.24 10.52 27.01
C VAL A 833 -32.34 10.05 26.08
N ALA A 834 -32.02 9.95 24.81
CA ALA A 834 -32.84 9.26 23.83
C ALA A 834 -32.26 7.87 23.59
N ASP A 835 -33.13 6.88 23.44
CA ASP A 835 -32.71 5.55 23.02
C ASP A 835 -32.13 5.61 21.60
N LEU A 836 -31.07 4.84 21.36
CA LEU A 836 -30.63 4.59 19.99
C LEU A 836 -31.75 3.83 19.28
N PRO A 837 -32.06 4.13 18.00
CA PRO A 837 -33.03 3.35 17.25
C PRO A 837 -32.59 1.88 17.26
N ALA A 838 -33.45 1.01 17.80
CA ALA A 838 -33.20 -0.42 17.83
C ALA A 838 -33.08 -0.94 16.39
N PRO A 839 -32.14 -1.87 16.10
CA PRO A 839 -32.22 -2.64 14.87
C PRO A 839 -33.58 -3.34 14.80
N THR A 840 -34.18 -3.39 13.60
CA THR A 840 -35.45 -4.08 13.35
C THR A 840 -35.37 -5.52 13.83
N ALA A 841 -36.42 -5.99 14.52
CA ALA A 841 -36.46 -7.25 15.24
C ALA A 841 -36.51 -8.53 14.36
N ASP A 842 -36.34 -8.41 13.04
CA ASP A 842 -36.64 -9.46 12.06
C ASP A 842 -35.49 -10.46 11.79
N ASP A 843 -34.35 -10.38 12.48
CA ASP A 843 -33.14 -11.16 12.16
C ASP A 843 -32.70 -12.19 13.23
N LEU A 844 -33.51 -12.45 14.27
CA LEU A 844 -33.17 -13.47 15.28
C LEU A 844 -33.62 -14.87 14.83
N PRO A 845 -32.82 -15.92 15.11
CA PRO A 845 -33.23 -17.30 14.82
C PRO A 845 -34.49 -17.66 15.60
N GLU A 846 -35.25 -18.62 15.06
CA GLU A 846 -36.40 -19.20 15.76
C GLU A 846 -35.86 -20.08 16.90
N LEU A 847 -36.17 -19.69 18.14
CA LEU A 847 -35.70 -20.35 19.36
C LEU A 847 -36.89 -20.91 20.17
N SER A 848 -36.93 -22.23 20.29
CA SER A 848 -37.76 -22.94 21.28
C SER A 848 -36.89 -23.26 22.51
N GLU A 849 -37.32 -22.87 23.72
CA GLU A 849 -36.50 -23.04 24.94
C GLU A 849 -36.08 -24.50 25.16
N ASP A 850 -37.00 -25.47 25.02
CA ASP A 850 -36.73 -26.90 25.23
C ASP A 850 -35.79 -27.50 24.17
N GLU A 851 -35.90 -27.05 22.92
CA GLU A 851 -35.09 -27.53 21.80
C GLU A 851 -33.67 -26.94 21.83
N THR A 852 -33.57 -25.67 22.21
CA THR A 852 -32.31 -24.93 22.33
C THR A 852 -31.46 -25.50 23.46
N ASP A 853 -32.08 -25.88 24.59
CA ASP A 853 -31.36 -26.43 25.76
C ASP A 853 -30.73 -27.81 25.45
N HIS A 854 -31.36 -28.62 24.60
CA HIS A 854 -30.78 -29.88 24.11
C HIS A 854 -29.47 -29.64 23.33
N ILE A 855 -29.46 -28.65 22.44
CA ILE A 855 -28.30 -28.29 21.61
C ILE A 855 -27.17 -27.74 22.48
N TYR A 856 -27.46 -26.87 23.46
CA TYR A 856 -26.42 -26.35 24.37
C TYR A 856 -25.82 -27.43 25.29
N ARG A 857 -26.55 -28.51 25.61
CA ARG A 857 -26.04 -29.64 26.41
C ARG A 857 -25.28 -30.70 25.60
N ALA A 858 -25.53 -30.81 24.30
CA ALA A 858 -24.89 -31.81 23.44
C ALA A 858 -23.40 -31.53 23.20
N THR A 859 -22.56 -32.56 23.02
CA THR A 859 -21.14 -32.38 22.66
C THR A 859 -20.93 -32.23 21.16
N ASN A 860 -21.75 -32.93 20.36
CA ASN A 860 -21.64 -32.98 18.91
C ASN A 860 -22.90 -32.39 18.28
N ILE A 861 -22.71 -31.44 17.38
CA ILE A 861 -23.80 -30.78 16.66
C ILE A 861 -23.52 -30.83 15.15
N ILE A 862 -24.60 -30.93 14.37
CA ILE A 862 -24.56 -30.88 12.92
C ILE A 862 -25.38 -29.67 12.46
N ALA A 863 -24.84 -28.94 11.49
CA ALA A 863 -25.50 -27.81 10.89
C ALA A 863 -25.57 -27.99 9.38
N ALA A 864 -26.73 -27.69 8.79
CA ALA A 864 -26.94 -27.71 7.36
C ALA A 864 -27.33 -26.30 6.89
N SER A 865 -26.72 -25.85 5.80
CA SER A 865 -27.11 -24.65 5.06
C SER A 865 -27.68 -25.09 3.71
N ASP A 866 -28.71 -24.38 3.26
CA ASP A 866 -29.29 -24.52 1.92
C ASP A 866 -29.77 -23.15 1.43
N SER A 867 -29.76 -22.94 0.12
CA SER A 867 -30.15 -21.68 -0.51
C SER A 867 -30.94 -21.88 -1.79
N SER A 868 -31.89 -20.98 -2.00
CA SER A 868 -32.72 -20.96 -3.21
C SER A 868 -32.54 -19.62 -3.92
N VAL A 869 -32.39 -19.67 -5.23
CA VAL A 869 -32.25 -18.49 -6.09
C VAL A 869 -33.32 -18.55 -7.18
N ASP A 870 -34.13 -17.50 -7.29
CA ASP A 870 -35.02 -17.33 -8.44
C ASP A 870 -34.21 -16.82 -9.64
N PRO A 871 -34.08 -17.60 -10.73
CA PRO A 871 -33.29 -17.20 -11.89
C PRO A 871 -33.87 -16.04 -12.69
N ILE A 872 -35.14 -15.65 -12.46
CA ILE A 872 -35.81 -14.56 -13.17
C ILE A 872 -35.65 -13.24 -12.42
N SER A 873 -36.05 -13.21 -11.15
CA SER A 873 -35.93 -12.00 -10.33
C SER A 873 -34.50 -11.78 -9.80
N GLY A 874 -33.71 -12.85 -9.68
CA GLY A 874 -32.41 -12.89 -9.02
C GLY A 874 -32.49 -12.74 -7.49
N GLU A 875 -33.71 -12.81 -6.93
CA GLU A 875 -33.90 -12.88 -5.49
C GLU A 875 -33.40 -14.22 -4.94
N ALA A 876 -32.79 -14.19 -3.77
CA ALA A 876 -32.32 -15.40 -3.12
C ALA A 876 -32.57 -15.37 -1.62
N THR A 877 -32.83 -16.54 -1.07
CA THR A 877 -32.97 -16.80 0.36
C THR A 877 -32.07 -17.94 0.75
N PHE A 878 -31.70 -17.97 2.03
CA PHE A 878 -31.03 -19.12 2.62
C PHE A 878 -31.80 -19.57 3.86
N ASN A 879 -31.65 -20.84 4.18
CA ASN A 879 -32.05 -21.42 5.46
C ASN A 879 -30.86 -22.21 6.00
N TRP A 880 -30.58 -22.03 7.29
CA TRP A 880 -29.70 -22.95 7.99
C TRP A 880 -30.38 -23.54 9.21
N ARG A 881 -29.99 -24.77 9.55
CA ARG A 881 -30.51 -25.53 10.69
C ARG A 881 -29.37 -26.13 11.48
N ILE A 882 -29.52 -26.17 12.79
CA ILE A 882 -28.60 -26.81 13.74
C ILE A 882 -29.38 -27.84 14.54
N THR A 883 -28.86 -29.06 14.63
CA THR A 883 -29.41 -30.14 15.45
C THR A 883 -28.29 -31.01 16.03
N THR A 884 -28.63 -31.92 16.92
CA THR A 884 -27.70 -32.92 17.43
C THR A 884 -27.60 -34.12 16.48
N TYR A 885 -26.57 -34.95 16.64
CA TYR A 885 -26.40 -36.16 15.82
C TYR A 885 -27.53 -37.19 15.97
N ASP A 886 -28.25 -37.18 17.10
CA ASP A 886 -29.44 -37.99 17.34
C ASP A 886 -30.76 -37.29 16.94
N LYS A 887 -30.66 -36.17 16.20
CA LYS A 887 -31.78 -35.39 15.64
C LYS A 887 -32.72 -34.83 16.72
N ARG A 888 -32.18 -34.42 17.87
CA ARG A 888 -32.93 -33.79 18.97
C ARG A 888 -32.57 -32.32 19.11
N GLY A 889 -33.60 -31.50 19.30
CA GLY A 889 -33.45 -30.05 19.32
C GLY A 889 -33.19 -29.48 17.92
N LEU A 890 -33.68 -28.27 17.69
CA LEU A 890 -33.59 -27.56 16.43
C LEU A 890 -33.40 -26.07 16.71
N ILE A 891 -32.43 -25.47 16.02
CA ILE A 891 -32.34 -24.03 15.86
C ILE A 891 -32.32 -23.76 14.37
N SER A 892 -33.16 -22.87 13.90
CA SER A 892 -33.23 -22.53 12.48
C SER A 892 -33.36 -21.03 12.27
N LYS A 893 -32.77 -20.56 11.17
CA LYS A 893 -32.94 -19.20 10.69
C LYS A 893 -33.12 -19.22 9.19
N SER A 894 -34.01 -18.35 8.71
CA SER A 894 -34.14 -18.03 7.30
C SER A 894 -33.94 -16.54 7.11
N SER A 895 -33.22 -16.14 6.08
CA SER A 895 -33.11 -14.74 5.71
C SER A 895 -32.91 -14.58 4.20
N PHE A 896 -32.98 -13.33 3.75
CA PHE A 896 -32.72 -12.96 2.37
C PHE A 896 -31.22 -12.80 2.13
N VAL A 897 -30.74 -13.20 0.96
CA VAL A 897 -29.37 -12.93 0.53
C VAL A 897 -29.33 -11.51 0.00
N ASN A 898 -28.67 -10.61 0.73
CA ASN A 898 -28.53 -9.22 0.30
C ASN A 898 -27.43 -9.11 -0.78
N SER A 899 -27.82 -9.23 -2.06
CA SER A 899 -26.89 -9.00 -3.17
C SER A 899 -27.57 -8.48 -4.43
N ASN A 900 -26.76 -8.09 -5.42
CA ASN A 900 -27.25 -7.65 -6.71
C ASN A 900 -27.87 -8.85 -7.45
N PRO A 901 -29.18 -8.80 -7.77
CA PRO A 901 -29.87 -9.93 -8.41
C PRO A 901 -29.24 -10.38 -9.73
N MET A 902 -28.57 -9.48 -10.46
CA MET A 902 -27.90 -9.79 -11.73
C MET A 902 -26.73 -10.76 -11.58
N TYR A 903 -26.08 -10.80 -10.42
CA TYR A 903 -24.91 -11.64 -10.14
C TYR A 903 -25.22 -12.76 -9.13
N MET A 904 -26.49 -12.89 -8.75
CA MET A 904 -26.94 -13.93 -7.82
C MET A 904 -26.88 -15.30 -8.51
N ASN A 905 -26.34 -16.28 -7.80
CA ASN A 905 -26.28 -17.67 -8.22
C ASN A 905 -26.29 -18.57 -6.98
N SER A 906 -26.47 -19.88 -7.18
CA SER A 906 -26.53 -20.84 -6.07
C SER A 906 -25.28 -20.79 -5.20
N TYR A 907 -24.10 -20.63 -5.80
CA TYR A 907 -22.83 -20.52 -5.06
C TYR A 907 -22.82 -19.33 -4.09
N ARG A 908 -23.32 -18.18 -4.51
CA ARG A 908 -23.38 -16.97 -3.66
C ARG A 908 -24.44 -17.09 -2.56
N GLY A 909 -25.63 -17.60 -2.90
CA GLY A 909 -26.69 -17.82 -1.91
C GLY A 909 -26.24 -18.77 -0.81
N GLU A 910 -25.56 -19.85 -1.21
CA GLU A 910 -25.08 -20.88 -0.31
C GLU A 910 -23.96 -20.36 0.59
N MET A 911 -23.01 -19.61 0.02
CA MET A 911 -21.95 -19.00 0.80
C MET A 911 -22.49 -17.98 1.82
N ALA A 912 -23.54 -17.23 1.48
CA ALA A 912 -24.19 -16.31 2.41
C ALA A 912 -24.88 -17.05 3.56
N GLY A 913 -25.55 -18.18 3.29
CA GLY A 913 -26.15 -19.03 4.33
C GLY A 913 -25.13 -19.61 5.30
N ILE A 914 -24.01 -20.12 4.77
CA ILE A 914 -22.90 -20.61 5.61
C ILE A 914 -22.27 -19.47 6.41
N GLN A 915 -22.10 -18.29 5.81
CA GLN A 915 -21.53 -17.13 6.50
C GLN A 915 -22.39 -16.68 7.68
N ASP A 916 -23.72 -16.58 7.50
CA ASP A 916 -24.65 -16.21 8.56
C ASP A 916 -24.70 -17.28 9.67
N LEU A 917 -24.68 -18.57 9.31
CA LEU A 917 -24.58 -19.69 10.25
C LEU A 917 -23.30 -19.61 11.10
N VAL A 918 -22.15 -19.41 10.45
CA VAL A 918 -20.84 -19.34 11.12
C VAL A 918 -20.79 -18.12 12.03
N GLU A 919 -21.28 -16.96 11.58
CA GLU A 919 -21.37 -15.75 12.40
C GLU A 919 -22.21 -15.99 13.65
N TRP A 920 -23.38 -16.61 13.50
CA TRP A 920 -24.24 -16.90 14.63
C TRP A 920 -23.59 -17.87 15.61
N ILE A 921 -23.03 -18.99 15.15
CA ILE A 921 -22.33 -19.95 16.04
C ILE A 921 -21.13 -19.30 16.73
N HIS A 922 -20.35 -18.49 15.99
CA HIS A 922 -19.19 -17.77 16.52
C HIS A 922 -19.58 -16.82 17.66
N SER A 923 -20.76 -16.19 17.59
CA SER A 923 -21.29 -15.32 18.64
C SER A 923 -21.81 -16.06 19.90
N THR A 924 -21.89 -17.40 19.86
CA THR A 924 -22.43 -18.23 20.96
C THR A 924 -21.39 -19.22 21.50
N GLU A 925 -21.69 -19.85 22.64
CA GLU A 925 -20.84 -20.92 23.20
C GLU A 925 -20.80 -22.20 22.36
N LEU A 926 -21.59 -22.30 21.28
CA LEU A 926 -21.63 -23.48 20.42
C LEU A 926 -20.34 -23.68 19.61
N ARG A 927 -19.53 -22.63 19.39
CA ARG A 927 -18.22 -22.72 18.71
C ARG A 927 -17.20 -23.66 19.39
N LYS A 928 -17.42 -24.00 20.67
CA LYS A 928 -16.57 -24.90 21.47
C LYS A 928 -16.97 -26.38 21.37
N LYS A 929 -17.98 -26.69 20.56
CA LYS A 929 -18.49 -28.06 20.35
C LYS A 929 -17.84 -28.68 19.11
N VAL A 930 -17.99 -30.00 18.96
CA VAL A 930 -17.66 -30.68 17.70
C VAL A 930 -18.76 -30.37 16.69
N LEU A 931 -18.43 -29.58 15.68
CA LEU A 931 -19.36 -29.09 14.68
C LEU A 931 -19.09 -29.73 13.30
N LYS A 932 -20.14 -30.28 12.72
CA LYS A 932 -20.13 -30.68 11.31
C LYS A 932 -21.06 -29.75 10.51
N ILE A 933 -20.51 -28.99 9.58
CA ILE A 933 -21.28 -28.18 8.63
C ILE A 933 -21.41 -28.98 7.33
N VAL A 934 -22.63 -29.19 6.87
CA VAL A 934 -22.92 -29.83 5.59
C VAL A 934 -23.55 -28.85 4.63
N CYS A 935 -23.18 -28.98 3.35
CA CYS A 935 -23.65 -28.13 2.26
C CYS A 935 -23.65 -28.95 0.96
N ASP A 936 -24.66 -28.75 0.12
CA ASP A 936 -24.79 -29.50 -1.14
C ASP A 936 -24.03 -28.88 -2.33
N ASN A 937 -23.42 -27.70 -2.14
CA ASN A 937 -22.60 -27.04 -3.13
C ASN A 937 -21.11 -27.40 -2.96
N GLU A 938 -20.64 -28.33 -3.79
CA GLU A 938 -19.26 -28.84 -3.75
C GLU A 938 -18.21 -27.72 -3.92
N SER A 939 -18.52 -26.68 -4.70
CA SER A 939 -17.62 -25.55 -4.93
C SER A 939 -17.45 -24.69 -3.68
N CYS A 940 -18.53 -24.51 -2.89
CA CYS A 940 -18.47 -23.80 -1.60
C CYS A 940 -17.54 -24.53 -0.64
N VAL A 941 -17.75 -25.84 -0.48
CA VAL A 941 -16.94 -26.69 0.40
C VAL A 941 -15.47 -26.69 -0.02
N LYS A 942 -15.17 -26.84 -1.32
CA LYS A 942 -13.79 -26.76 -1.85
C LYS A 942 -13.13 -25.40 -1.56
N SER A 943 -13.90 -24.31 -1.62
CA SER A 943 -13.38 -22.96 -1.38
C SER A 943 -13.09 -22.71 0.10
N ILE A 944 -13.97 -23.17 0.99
CA ILE A 944 -13.83 -23.04 2.44
C ILE A 944 -12.68 -23.92 2.96
N ASN A 945 -12.54 -25.15 2.46
CA ASN A 945 -11.49 -26.08 2.88
C ASN A 945 -10.11 -25.78 2.28
N ARG A 946 -9.98 -24.77 1.41
CA ARG A 946 -8.71 -24.41 0.78
C ARG A 946 -7.78 -23.72 1.77
N GLN A 947 -6.52 -24.14 1.83
CA GLN A 947 -5.51 -23.48 2.67
C GLN A 947 -4.99 -22.17 2.03
N GLY A 948 -5.36 -21.04 2.63
CA GLY A 948 -4.82 -19.71 2.32
C GLY A 948 -5.42 -19.04 1.08
N PHE A 949 -5.09 -17.75 0.90
CA PHE A 949 -5.59 -16.92 -0.21
C PHE A 949 -4.44 -16.34 -1.03
N SER A 950 -4.63 -16.28 -2.36
CA SER A 950 -3.81 -15.44 -3.24
C SER A 950 -4.48 -14.07 -3.43
N LEU A 951 -3.71 -13.06 -3.87
CA LEU A 951 -4.29 -11.77 -4.25
C LEU A 951 -5.35 -11.86 -5.35
N VAL A 952 -5.27 -12.87 -6.22
CA VAL A 952 -6.23 -13.08 -7.32
C VAL A 952 -7.55 -13.65 -6.78
N ASP A 953 -7.50 -14.46 -5.73
CA ASP A 953 -8.70 -14.98 -5.08
C ASP A 953 -9.52 -13.85 -4.46
N LEU A 954 -8.88 -12.77 -4.02
CA LEU A 954 -9.53 -11.59 -3.45
C LEU A 954 -10.25 -10.70 -4.48
N ASP A 955 -10.01 -10.91 -5.76
CA ASP A 955 -10.74 -10.17 -6.82
C ASP A 955 -12.12 -10.76 -7.13
N LYS A 956 -12.43 -11.94 -6.60
CA LYS A 956 -13.70 -12.64 -6.83
C LYS A 956 -14.82 -11.95 -6.05
N ALA A 957 -16.05 -12.04 -6.54
CA ALA A 957 -17.20 -11.35 -5.94
C ALA A 957 -17.60 -11.89 -4.55
N GLU A 958 -17.26 -13.15 -4.25
CA GLU A 958 -17.55 -13.83 -2.98
C GLU A 958 -16.33 -13.91 -2.06
N SER A 959 -15.25 -13.20 -2.39
CA SER A 959 -14.00 -13.27 -1.62
C SER A 959 -14.15 -12.76 -0.18
N ASP A 960 -15.05 -11.80 0.03
CA ASP A 960 -15.45 -11.29 1.34
C ASP A 960 -16.09 -12.38 2.20
N LEU A 961 -17.11 -13.08 1.68
CA LEU A 961 -17.80 -14.16 2.39
C LEU A 961 -16.84 -15.32 2.70
N ILE A 962 -16.06 -15.78 1.72
CA ILE A 962 -15.13 -16.90 1.91
C ILE A 962 -14.09 -16.54 2.97
N ARG A 963 -13.54 -15.32 2.91
CA ARG A 963 -12.53 -14.87 3.87
C ARG A 963 -13.11 -14.77 5.27
N ASP A 964 -14.31 -14.22 5.42
CA ASP A 964 -15.00 -14.09 6.70
C ASP A 964 -15.24 -15.46 7.36
N ILE A 965 -15.84 -16.39 6.61
CA ILE A 965 -16.05 -17.80 7.03
C ILE A 965 -14.71 -18.41 7.46
N THR A 966 -13.69 -18.33 6.60
CA THR A 966 -12.40 -19.00 6.85
C THR A 966 -11.66 -18.41 8.05
N ILE A 967 -11.82 -17.11 8.35
CA ILE A 967 -11.23 -16.49 9.54
C ILE A 967 -11.97 -16.97 10.78
N LYS A 968 -13.30 -16.90 10.81
CA LYS A 968 -14.11 -17.25 11.99
C LYS A 968 -14.04 -18.73 12.34
N LEU A 969 -13.98 -19.61 11.34
CA LEU A 969 -13.81 -21.06 11.55
C LEU A 969 -12.52 -21.43 12.28
N LYS A 970 -11.50 -20.56 12.30
CA LYS A 970 -10.26 -20.81 13.08
C LYS A 970 -10.47 -20.69 14.59
N ASP A 971 -11.52 -20.01 15.02
CA ASP A 971 -11.85 -19.82 16.43
C ASP A 971 -12.77 -20.94 16.98
N PHE A 972 -13.01 -21.99 16.19
CA PHE A 972 -13.81 -23.15 16.55
C PHE A 972 -12.87 -24.27 17.03
N ASP A 973 -13.29 -25.01 18.07
CA ASP A 973 -12.45 -26.04 18.67
C ASP A 973 -12.31 -27.28 17.76
N ASP A 974 -13.40 -27.70 17.12
CA ASP A 974 -13.43 -28.82 16.17
C ASP A 974 -14.55 -28.60 15.15
N VAL A 975 -14.18 -28.28 13.90
CA VAL A 975 -15.13 -28.02 12.82
C VAL A 975 -14.72 -28.74 11.54
N THR A 976 -15.70 -29.38 10.90
CA THR A 976 -15.56 -29.98 9.57
C THR A 976 -16.62 -29.42 8.64
N VAL A 977 -16.22 -29.07 7.42
CA VAL A 977 -17.14 -28.64 6.36
C VAL A 977 -17.12 -29.69 5.27
N GLU A 978 -18.23 -30.38 5.07
CA GLU A 978 -18.35 -31.51 4.15
C GLU A 978 -19.40 -31.26 3.08
N TRP A 979 -19.11 -31.78 1.89
CA TRP A 979 -20.08 -31.80 0.80
C TRP A 979 -21.02 -32.99 0.98
N VAL A 980 -22.32 -32.73 0.88
CA VAL A 980 -23.36 -33.76 0.84
C VAL A 980 -24.07 -33.71 -0.50
N LYS A 981 -24.63 -34.84 -0.93
CA LYS A 981 -25.34 -34.90 -2.21
C LYS A 981 -26.72 -34.24 -2.05
N GLY A 982 -27.00 -33.21 -2.85
CA GLY A 982 -28.24 -32.44 -2.80
C GLY A 982 -29.50 -33.19 -3.25
N HIS A 983 -30.66 -32.57 -3.01
CA HIS A 983 -32.02 -33.10 -3.15
C HIS A 983 -32.53 -33.31 -4.60
N GLN A 984 -31.69 -33.18 -5.62
CA GLN A 984 -32.08 -33.38 -7.03
C GLN A 984 -31.89 -34.82 -7.53
N ASP A 985 -32.13 -35.80 -6.67
CA ASP A 985 -32.23 -37.21 -7.07
C ASP A 985 -33.72 -37.59 -7.06
N ASP A 986 -34.37 -37.63 -8.22
CA ASP A 986 -35.80 -37.96 -8.39
C ASP A 986 -36.16 -39.39 -7.88
N ASN A 987 -35.18 -40.14 -7.38
CA ASN A 987 -35.25 -41.57 -7.06
C ASN A 987 -35.14 -41.91 -5.57
N ILE A 988 -34.93 -40.94 -4.68
CA ILE A 988 -34.75 -41.16 -3.23
C ILE A 988 -35.82 -40.36 -2.46
N ALA A 989 -36.51 -41.01 -1.52
CA ALA A 989 -37.53 -40.35 -0.71
C ALA A 989 -36.91 -39.34 0.27
N TYR A 990 -37.64 -38.27 0.59
CA TYR A 990 -37.20 -37.18 1.48
C TYR A 990 -36.59 -37.67 2.80
N ASP A 991 -37.22 -38.68 3.41
CA ASP A 991 -36.82 -39.25 4.71
C ASP A 991 -35.53 -40.10 4.64
N ASP A 992 -35.16 -40.54 3.44
CA ASP A 992 -34.00 -41.40 3.17
C ASP A 992 -32.77 -40.61 2.70
N LEU A 993 -32.90 -39.28 2.59
CA LEU A 993 -31.78 -38.42 2.24
C LEU A 993 -30.87 -38.24 3.47
N PRO A 994 -29.53 -38.18 3.28
CA PRO A 994 -28.60 -37.98 4.37
C PRO A 994 -28.77 -36.56 4.93
N ILE A 995 -29.62 -36.42 5.95
CA ILE A 995 -29.72 -35.26 6.85
C ILE A 995 -28.76 -35.48 8.02
#